data_AF-A0A445HT38-F1
#
_entry.id   AF-A0A445HT38-F1
#
_cell.length_a   1.000
_cell.length_b   1.000
_cell.length_c   1.000
_cell.angle_alpha   90.00
_cell.angle_beta   90.00
_cell.angle_gamma   90.00
#
_symmetry.space_group_name_H-M   'P 1'
#
loop_
_entity.id
_entity.type
_entity.pdbx_description
1 polymer ?
#
loop_
_entity_poly.entity_id
_entity_poly.type
_entity_poly.pdbx_seq_one_letter_code
_entity_poly.pdbx_strand_id
1 'polypeptide(L)'
;MAVPRAHKLVEKSEVAPATTRTTSSLPLSFLDLPLAGPIYVRRQFFYHFAHPTHHFCQTTLPTLKHSLSLTLSHFFPLAGNLLCPSPPHKPFIRNTNDDTVTLTVIESEADFKLLSSNHPKSLKELDHLVPELSFSFSTMHDDTFIFPIMALQATVFPNHGLCIAITYCHAIDGKCCSHFMKSWSSICRSGGVDFTLLEKSPPCFDREVLKDPRGLEAIFLRQYFEERTTWKGKLGGRKDDSDEDFVKATIVFGKDDTEGLKRWALTQWKKNNEFNSPQNLSKFVVTCAFVWASLVKTRCRNYDDEEEDVKEEYFRFAADCRDRLGYPIPETYFGNCLTLCYAILKRKDLKGESGFVNAAKVIEKSVSDMKIDPFKDAEHWRELFLKMFVLGSALLVTGSPKLTVYETDFGFGRPTKVEMVHPFNCMSLAESEDEEGGLEVGLVCRIIELHADVTNGPEPVSAPQDKRLIRTGSTSALFHLSLLPITRTEPPHHHLPQHRLPHPDPAIENLLRRYQQIFQKPTTLPPPRNVTHHINLFPSSSPINVRPYRYPHFQKTEIEKQVSDLLSAGLIRPSTSPYSSPVLLVKKKDGTWRMCVDYRALNAVTIRDSCHEQLVTPFLRHCATVFFDDILVYSKTLSLHVQHLEMIFKALLDGQFYLKYNKCVFAQKQVDYLGHVVSGRGVEPEPSKIQAMLQWPTPTSVKELQGFLGLTGFYRKFIRDYASIASPLTTLLCKDAFEWNEVSQAAFDALKSAMTQAPVLALPNFSEPFIVDTDASQTAMGVVLVQKNHPVTFFSKVFGPRLTHASTYIRELHTIVTTVRKWRQYLLGRSFTILTDHKSIQELMTQGRIWLPKTNPYIPTILLKYHATPLGGHMGVAKTTHRLESSFTWQNLKADVKSFVCECKVYQQTKSSIRRPGGLLQPLPLPTGIWEDISMDFITHLPASHGYTVVLVIVDRFSKGVHLGALPTHFSAYKVATLFLDLVCKHHGFLRSIVSDRDLVFLSSFW
;
A
#
# COMPACT_ATOMS: atom_id res chain seq x y z
N MET A 1 5.29 8.32 -15.66
CA MET A 1 5.37 7.35 -16.77
C MET A 1 6.84 7.21 -17.15
N ALA A 2 7.50 6.12 -16.73
CA ALA A 2 8.86 5.81 -17.18
C ALA A 2 8.76 5.07 -18.53
N VAL A 3 9.45 5.56 -19.56
CA VAL A 3 9.59 4.86 -20.83
C VAL A 3 10.39 3.57 -20.56
N PRO A 4 9.98 2.39 -21.06
CA PRO A 4 10.79 1.18 -20.96
C PRO A 4 12.15 1.45 -21.61
N ARG A 5 13.24 1.44 -20.84
CA ARG A 5 14.58 1.54 -21.41
C ARG A 5 14.83 0.28 -22.23
N ALA A 6 15.14 0.44 -23.52
CA ALA A 6 15.32 -0.66 -24.45
C ALA A 6 16.52 -1.51 -24.03
N HIS A 7 16.31 -2.82 -23.86
CA HIS A 7 17.39 -3.80 -23.75
C HIS A 7 17.77 -4.28 -25.14
N LYS A 8 19.08 -4.43 -25.40
CA LYS A 8 19.58 -4.95 -26.66
C LYS A 8 19.93 -6.42 -26.48
N LEU A 9 19.25 -7.30 -27.22
CA LEU A 9 19.67 -8.70 -27.32
C LEU A 9 21.04 -8.76 -28.01
N VAL A 10 22.03 -9.34 -27.33
CA VAL A 10 23.40 -9.49 -27.83
C VAL A 10 23.57 -10.88 -28.43
N GLU A 11 23.20 -11.91 -27.67
CA GLU A 11 23.28 -13.29 -28.11
C GLU A 11 22.22 -14.14 -27.40
N LYS A 12 21.72 -15.18 -28.07
CA LYS A 12 20.94 -16.25 -27.43
C LYS A 12 21.57 -17.58 -27.83
N SER A 13 22.03 -18.34 -26.85
CA SER A 13 22.71 -19.62 -27.08
C SER A 13 21.98 -20.76 -26.38
N GLU A 14 21.96 -21.92 -27.01
CA GLU A 14 21.54 -23.18 -26.39
C GLU A 14 22.80 -23.93 -25.94
N VAL A 15 22.90 -24.20 -24.64
CA VAL A 15 24.06 -24.87 -24.05
C VAL A 15 23.69 -26.30 -23.67
N ALA A 16 24.26 -27.26 -24.39
CA ALA A 16 24.11 -28.69 -24.11
C ALA A 16 25.11 -29.15 -23.03
N PRO A 17 24.79 -30.21 -22.26
CA PRO A 17 25.76 -30.89 -21.40
C PRO A 17 26.96 -31.41 -22.20
N ALA A 18 28.18 -31.34 -21.64
CA ALA A 18 29.42 -31.71 -22.33
C ALA A 18 29.56 -33.22 -22.62
N THR A 19 28.78 -34.07 -21.94
CA THR A 19 28.85 -35.53 -22.05
C THR A 19 27.47 -36.08 -22.42
N THR A 20 27.39 -36.82 -23.52
CA THR A 20 26.16 -37.50 -23.96
C THR A 20 25.82 -38.63 -22.98
N ARG A 21 24.63 -38.56 -22.38
CA ARG A 21 24.09 -39.61 -21.51
C ARG A 21 22.89 -40.27 -22.19
N THR A 22 22.72 -41.57 -21.99
CA THR A 22 21.47 -42.25 -22.37
C THR A 22 20.27 -41.53 -21.78
N THR A 23 19.17 -41.44 -22.54
CA THR A 23 17.91 -40.83 -22.09
C THR A 23 17.56 -41.30 -20.69
N SER A 24 17.45 -40.35 -19.76
CA SER A 24 17.21 -40.62 -18.35
C SER A 24 15.91 -39.97 -17.91
N SER A 25 15.05 -40.75 -17.25
CA SER A 25 13.82 -40.27 -16.63
C SER A 25 13.97 -40.31 -15.11
N LEU A 26 13.67 -39.18 -14.45
CA LEU A 26 13.73 -39.04 -13.01
C LEU A 26 12.33 -38.72 -12.48
N PRO A 27 11.61 -39.67 -11.86
CA PRO A 27 10.29 -39.41 -11.31
C PRO A 27 10.35 -38.35 -10.21
N LEU A 28 9.32 -37.51 -10.11
CA LEU A 28 9.20 -36.57 -9.00
C LEU A 28 9.00 -37.34 -7.69
N SER A 29 9.61 -36.88 -6.59
CA SER A 29 9.32 -37.41 -5.26
C SER A 29 8.00 -36.85 -4.73
N PHE A 30 7.47 -37.39 -3.63
CA PHE A 30 6.24 -36.86 -3.02
C PHE A 30 6.39 -35.38 -2.58
N LEU A 31 7.58 -34.91 -2.23
CA LEU A 31 7.84 -33.51 -1.88
C LEU A 31 7.97 -32.58 -3.09
N ASP A 32 8.22 -33.12 -4.27
CA ASP A 32 8.25 -32.36 -5.51
C ASP A 32 6.83 -32.11 -6.06
N LEU A 33 5.87 -33.02 -5.80
CA LEU A 33 4.51 -32.97 -6.33
C LEU A 33 3.73 -31.68 -5.98
N PRO A 34 3.74 -31.15 -4.74
CA PRO A 34 3.03 -29.91 -4.40
C PRO A 34 3.57 -28.67 -5.13
N LEU A 35 4.79 -28.76 -5.67
CA LEU A 35 5.52 -27.67 -6.32
C LEU A 35 5.73 -27.94 -7.82
N ALA A 36 5.11 -29.00 -8.35
CA ALA A 36 5.19 -29.37 -9.76
C ALA A 36 4.30 -28.49 -10.64
N GLY A 37 4.81 -28.06 -11.79
CA GLY A 37 4.10 -27.23 -12.76
C GLY A 37 4.79 -25.89 -13.05
N PRO A 38 4.06 -24.88 -13.55
CA PRO A 38 4.63 -23.58 -13.95
C PRO A 38 4.91 -22.67 -12.74
N ILE A 39 5.58 -23.19 -11.71
CA ILE A 39 6.01 -22.44 -10.53
C ILE A 39 7.50 -22.17 -10.68
N TYR A 40 7.86 -20.92 -10.95
CA TYR A 40 9.24 -20.53 -11.23
C TYR A 40 9.82 -19.67 -10.14
N VAL A 41 11.07 -19.95 -9.77
CA VAL A 41 11.88 -19.14 -8.86
C VAL A 41 12.89 -18.37 -9.69
N ARG A 42 12.99 -17.06 -9.42
CA ARG A 42 13.83 -16.11 -10.16
C ARG A 42 14.84 -15.49 -9.21
N ARG A 43 16.13 -15.57 -9.55
CA ARG A 43 17.22 -14.99 -8.75
C ARG A 43 18.22 -14.27 -9.63
N GLN A 44 18.70 -13.13 -9.16
CA GLN A 44 19.68 -12.28 -9.82
C GLN A 44 20.92 -12.13 -8.94
N PHE A 45 22.09 -12.17 -9.57
CA PHE A 45 23.39 -11.98 -8.96
C PHE A 45 24.09 -10.83 -9.67
N PHE A 46 24.32 -9.72 -8.97
CA PHE A 46 24.99 -8.55 -9.51
C PHE A 46 26.48 -8.61 -9.18
N TYR A 47 27.33 -8.34 -10.15
CA TYR A 47 28.79 -8.37 -10.03
C TYR A 47 29.37 -7.06 -10.54
N HIS A 48 30.44 -6.61 -9.90
CA HIS A 48 31.25 -5.54 -10.47
C HIS A 48 31.98 -6.05 -11.72
N PHE A 49 31.84 -5.32 -12.83
CA PHE A 49 32.42 -5.72 -14.11
C PHE A 49 32.75 -4.47 -14.93
N ALA A 50 34.02 -4.06 -14.90
CA ALA A 50 34.51 -2.81 -15.48
C ALA A 50 34.94 -2.96 -16.95
N HIS A 51 34.19 -3.72 -17.75
CA HIS A 51 34.52 -3.98 -19.16
C HIS A 51 33.31 -3.75 -20.08
N PRO A 52 33.54 -3.43 -21.37
CA PRO A 52 32.48 -3.28 -22.34
C PRO A 52 31.91 -4.62 -22.81
N THR A 53 30.72 -4.60 -23.40
CA THR A 53 30.02 -5.81 -23.90
C THR A 53 30.84 -6.60 -24.91
N HIS A 54 31.61 -5.93 -25.77
CA HIS A 54 32.50 -6.61 -26.71
C HIS A 54 33.57 -7.47 -26.00
N HIS A 55 34.16 -6.94 -24.91
CA HIS A 55 35.10 -7.70 -24.10
C HIS A 55 34.41 -8.90 -23.44
N PHE A 56 33.23 -8.71 -22.86
CA PHE A 56 32.45 -9.81 -22.28
C PHE A 56 32.19 -10.94 -23.30
N CYS A 57 31.79 -10.59 -24.53
CA CYS A 57 31.50 -11.56 -25.57
C CYS A 57 32.74 -12.35 -26.02
N GLN A 58 33.93 -11.71 -26.03
CA GLN A 58 35.17 -12.34 -26.49
C GLN A 58 35.86 -13.19 -25.41
N THR A 59 35.81 -12.79 -24.14
CA THR A 59 36.62 -13.42 -23.08
C THR A 59 35.77 -14.18 -22.07
N THR A 60 34.70 -13.55 -21.57
CA THR A 60 33.91 -14.07 -20.46
C THR A 60 32.85 -15.07 -20.92
N LEU A 61 32.13 -14.75 -21.99
CA LEU A 61 31.02 -15.56 -22.48
C LEU A 61 31.44 -16.97 -22.95
N PRO A 62 32.55 -17.17 -23.68
CA PRO A 62 33.00 -18.52 -24.05
C PRO A 62 33.31 -19.38 -22.81
N THR A 63 33.96 -18.79 -21.81
CA THR A 63 34.29 -19.44 -20.54
C THR A 63 33.03 -19.80 -19.74
N LEU A 64 32.04 -18.89 -19.69
CA LEU A 64 30.74 -19.15 -19.07
C LEU A 64 29.99 -20.30 -19.76
N LYS A 65 29.94 -20.33 -21.10
CA LYS A 65 29.29 -21.42 -21.85
C LYS A 65 29.99 -22.76 -21.64
N HIS A 66 31.31 -22.78 -21.72
CA HIS A 66 32.09 -24.00 -21.54
C HIS A 66 31.94 -24.57 -20.13
N SER A 67 32.12 -23.73 -19.10
CA SER A 67 31.93 -24.14 -17.70
C SER A 67 30.50 -24.54 -17.38
N LEU A 68 29.50 -23.89 -17.99
CA LEU A 68 28.09 -24.26 -17.85
C LEU A 68 27.83 -25.66 -18.43
N SER A 69 28.32 -25.92 -19.65
CA SER A 69 28.22 -27.23 -20.31
C SER A 69 28.84 -28.34 -19.48
N LEU A 70 30.02 -28.11 -18.88
CA LEU A 70 30.67 -29.05 -17.96
C LEU A 70 29.83 -29.28 -16.70
N THR A 71 29.29 -28.21 -16.11
CA THR A 71 28.48 -28.32 -14.88
C THR A 71 27.17 -29.08 -15.13
N LEU A 72 26.53 -28.83 -16.28
CA LEU A 72 25.32 -29.53 -16.71
C LEU A 72 25.54 -31.03 -16.93
N SER A 73 26.75 -31.49 -17.27
CA SER A 73 27.05 -32.93 -17.31
C SER A 73 26.87 -33.62 -15.95
N HIS A 74 27.11 -32.90 -14.86
CA HIS A 74 26.90 -33.40 -13.50
C HIS A 74 25.47 -33.15 -13.01
N PHE A 75 24.88 -31.98 -13.33
CA PHE A 75 23.50 -31.62 -13.02
C PHE A 75 22.55 -31.83 -14.20
N PHE A 76 22.67 -32.98 -14.86
CA PHE A 76 21.98 -33.27 -16.12
C PHE A 76 20.46 -33.02 -16.08
N PRO A 77 19.68 -33.25 -15.00
CA PRO A 77 18.24 -33.02 -15.07
C PRO A 77 17.89 -31.53 -15.25
N LEU A 78 18.79 -30.58 -14.99
CA LEU A 78 18.53 -29.15 -15.20
C LEU A 78 18.47 -28.74 -16.67
N ALA A 79 19.12 -29.49 -17.56
CA ALA A 79 19.00 -29.28 -19.00
C ALA A 79 17.70 -29.87 -19.57
N GLY A 80 17.11 -30.84 -18.85
CA GLY A 80 15.91 -31.55 -19.29
C GLY A 80 14.61 -30.76 -19.14
N ASN A 81 13.52 -31.49 -19.36
CA ASN A 81 12.17 -30.99 -19.34
C ASN A 81 11.33 -31.71 -18.27
N LEU A 82 10.52 -30.96 -17.53
CA LEU A 82 9.50 -31.51 -16.64
C LEU A 82 8.26 -31.90 -17.45
N LEU A 83 7.97 -33.19 -17.50
CA LEU A 83 6.79 -33.75 -18.14
C LEU A 83 5.68 -33.92 -17.12
N CYS A 84 4.50 -33.40 -17.46
CA CYS A 84 3.32 -33.34 -16.61
C CYS A 84 2.13 -34.02 -17.31
N PRO A 85 2.10 -35.37 -17.34
CA PRO A 85 1.08 -36.15 -18.05
C PRO A 85 -0.29 -36.11 -17.33
N SER A 86 -1.34 -36.55 -18.03
CA SER A 86 -2.66 -36.76 -17.42
C SER A 86 -2.67 -37.99 -16.49
N PRO A 87 -3.64 -38.10 -15.56
CA PRO A 87 -3.84 -39.31 -14.79
C PRO A 87 -3.92 -40.56 -15.69
N PRO A 88 -3.35 -41.72 -15.29
CA PRO A 88 -2.80 -42.02 -13.96
C PRO A 88 -1.29 -41.76 -13.81
N HIS A 89 -0.62 -41.19 -14.82
CA HIS A 89 0.84 -41.11 -14.85
C HIS A 89 1.39 -39.98 -13.95
N LYS A 90 2.43 -40.30 -13.16
CA LYS A 90 3.11 -39.34 -12.29
C LYS A 90 4.00 -38.39 -13.10
N PRO A 91 4.11 -37.10 -12.76
CA PRO A 91 5.07 -36.19 -13.39
C PRO A 91 6.52 -36.64 -13.14
N PHE A 92 7.38 -36.38 -14.12
CA PHE A 92 8.79 -36.76 -14.09
C PHE A 92 9.65 -35.81 -14.91
N ILE A 93 10.93 -35.73 -14.58
CA ILE A 93 11.93 -34.99 -15.34
C ILE A 93 12.51 -35.94 -16.40
N ARG A 94 12.46 -35.53 -17.67
CA ARG A 94 13.09 -36.25 -18.78
C ARG A 94 14.29 -35.47 -19.27
N ASN A 95 15.42 -36.16 -19.42
CA ASN A 95 16.58 -35.62 -20.12
C ASN A 95 16.92 -36.52 -21.32
N THR A 96 17.06 -35.93 -22.49
CA THR A 96 17.42 -36.48 -23.80
C THR A 96 18.71 -35.83 -24.30
N ASN A 97 19.39 -36.45 -25.28
CA ASN A 97 20.65 -35.90 -25.81
C ASN A 97 20.50 -34.53 -26.49
N ASP A 98 19.28 -34.17 -26.90
CA ASP A 98 18.96 -32.91 -27.57
C ASP A 98 18.54 -31.80 -26.59
N ASP A 99 18.44 -32.10 -25.30
CA ASP A 99 17.99 -31.14 -24.29
C ASP A 99 19.10 -30.14 -23.93
N THR A 100 18.77 -28.84 -23.98
CA THR A 100 19.69 -27.72 -23.78
C THR A 100 19.16 -26.72 -22.76
N VAL A 101 20.07 -25.95 -22.16
CA VAL A 101 19.72 -24.77 -21.36
C VAL A 101 19.91 -23.51 -22.20
N THR A 102 18.86 -22.70 -22.30
CA THR A 102 18.96 -21.38 -22.92
C THR A 102 19.77 -20.43 -22.04
N LEU A 103 20.84 -19.86 -22.59
CA LEU A 103 21.62 -18.75 -22.04
C LEU A 103 21.40 -17.51 -22.92
N THR A 104 20.69 -16.52 -22.40
CA THR A 104 20.43 -15.25 -23.10
C THR A 104 21.40 -14.18 -22.63
N VAL A 105 22.02 -13.45 -23.54
CA VAL A 105 22.91 -12.32 -23.24
C VAL A 105 22.25 -11.04 -23.73
N ILE A 106 22.03 -10.11 -22.82
CA ILE A 106 21.49 -8.78 -23.13
C ILE A 106 22.43 -7.68 -22.66
N GLU A 107 22.36 -6.53 -23.33
CA GLU A 107 23.00 -5.29 -22.92
C GLU A 107 21.93 -4.33 -22.39
N SER A 108 22.22 -3.68 -21.26
CA SER A 108 21.30 -2.76 -20.59
C SER A 108 21.97 -1.43 -20.24
N GLU A 109 21.30 -0.33 -20.59
CA GLU A 109 21.68 1.04 -20.20
C GLU A 109 21.03 1.47 -18.86
N ALA A 110 20.41 0.55 -18.13
CA ALA A 110 19.88 0.85 -16.81
C ALA A 110 21.01 1.14 -15.80
N ASP A 111 20.72 1.94 -14.79
CA ASP A 111 21.72 2.33 -13.78
C ASP A 111 22.06 1.13 -12.89
N PHE A 112 23.23 0.53 -13.12
CA PHE A 112 23.72 -0.62 -12.35
C PHE A 112 23.78 -0.33 -10.84
N LYS A 113 24.23 0.86 -10.44
CA LYS A 113 24.37 1.20 -9.01
C LYS A 113 23.01 1.28 -8.33
N LEU A 114 22.01 1.84 -9.02
CA LEU A 114 20.65 1.86 -8.51
C LEU A 114 20.10 0.42 -8.41
N LEU A 115 20.28 -0.38 -9.46
CA LEU A 115 19.79 -1.76 -9.53
C LEU A 115 20.44 -2.70 -8.51
N SER A 116 21.70 -2.48 -8.14
CA SER A 116 22.41 -3.26 -7.12
C SER A 116 22.30 -2.68 -5.70
N SER A 117 21.66 -1.52 -5.49
CA SER A 117 21.56 -0.87 -4.17
C SER A 117 20.52 -1.51 -3.24
N ASN A 118 20.45 -1.10 -1.97
CA ASN A 118 19.38 -1.51 -1.05
C ASN A 118 18.10 -0.64 -1.18
N HIS A 119 18.11 0.39 -2.02
CA HIS A 119 16.98 1.32 -2.16
C HIS A 119 15.75 0.65 -2.78
N PRO A 120 14.54 1.18 -2.53
CA PRO A 120 13.33 0.71 -3.19
C PRO A 120 13.40 0.88 -4.71
N LYS A 121 13.12 -0.19 -5.46
CA LYS A 121 13.18 -0.26 -6.93
C LYS A 121 11.88 -0.82 -7.49
N SER A 122 11.51 -0.39 -8.70
CA SER A 122 10.34 -0.98 -9.37
C SER A 122 10.60 -2.43 -9.74
N LEU A 123 9.64 -3.32 -9.46
CA LEU A 123 9.77 -4.72 -9.85
C LEU A 123 9.85 -4.87 -11.38
N LYS A 124 9.24 -3.94 -12.15
CA LYS A 124 9.30 -3.91 -13.62
C LYS A 124 10.74 -3.75 -14.13
N GLU A 125 11.57 -2.95 -13.44
CA GLU A 125 12.98 -2.76 -13.80
C GLU A 125 13.82 -4.01 -13.54
N LEU A 126 13.48 -4.77 -12.49
CA LEU A 126 14.16 -6.03 -12.18
C LEU A 126 13.67 -7.18 -13.07
N ASP A 127 12.38 -7.23 -13.44
CA ASP A 127 11.80 -8.37 -14.15
C ASP A 127 12.45 -8.61 -15.53
N HIS A 128 12.84 -7.54 -16.23
CA HIS A 128 13.52 -7.63 -17.53
C HIS A 128 14.94 -8.23 -17.47
N LEU A 129 15.56 -8.26 -16.30
CA LEU A 129 16.91 -8.81 -16.12
C LEU A 129 16.90 -10.33 -15.88
N VAL A 130 15.71 -10.95 -15.89
CA VAL A 130 15.50 -12.38 -15.62
C VAL A 130 15.03 -13.09 -16.89
N PRO A 131 15.54 -14.31 -17.20
CA PRO A 131 15.07 -15.04 -18.37
C PRO A 131 13.65 -15.56 -18.18
N GLU A 132 12.84 -15.49 -19.24
CA GLU A 132 11.54 -16.15 -19.28
C GLU A 132 11.66 -17.60 -19.74
N LEU A 133 10.98 -18.51 -19.04
CA LEU A 133 10.83 -19.90 -19.47
C LEU A 133 9.59 -20.01 -20.35
N SER A 134 9.80 -20.08 -21.66
CA SER A 134 8.73 -20.30 -22.64
C SER A 134 8.25 -21.75 -22.57
N PHE A 135 6.96 -21.95 -22.32
CA PHE A 135 6.33 -23.27 -22.42
C PHE A 135 5.88 -23.52 -23.86
N SER A 136 5.85 -24.80 -24.27
CA SER A 136 5.29 -25.19 -25.55
C SER A 136 4.13 -26.16 -25.34
N PHE A 137 3.04 -25.92 -26.06
CA PHE A 137 1.99 -26.91 -26.24
C PHE A 137 2.41 -27.79 -27.42
N SER A 138 2.95 -28.97 -27.17
CA SER A 138 3.06 -29.94 -28.27
C SER A 138 1.67 -30.49 -28.56
N THR A 139 1.05 -29.99 -29.63
CA THR A 139 0.01 -30.74 -30.34
C THR A 139 0.65 -32.02 -30.85
N MET A 140 0.24 -33.16 -30.30
CA MET A 140 0.08 -34.49 -30.91
C MET A 140 0.33 -35.60 -29.86
N HIS A 141 -0.77 -36.30 -29.55
CA HIS A 141 -0.92 -37.63 -28.96
C HIS A 141 -1.25 -37.88 -27.46
N ASP A 142 -0.76 -37.14 -26.43
CA ASP A 142 -0.93 -37.63 -25.03
C ASP A 142 -1.29 -36.59 -23.92
N ASP A 143 -1.94 -35.45 -24.24
CA ASP A 143 -2.35 -34.43 -23.23
C ASP A 143 -1.26 -34.14 -22.17
N THR A 144 0.02 -34.02 -22.53
CA THR A 144 1.12 -33.86 -21.55
C THR A 144 1.68 -32.46 -21.60
N PHE A 145 1.78 -31.77 -20.46
CA PHE A 145 2.42 -30.46 -20.39
C PHE A 145 3.95 -30.62 -20.26
N ILE A 146 4.71 -29.81 -20.99
CA ILE A 146 6.16 -29.84 -20.99
C ILE A 146 6.67 -28.48 -20.53
N PHE A 147 7.43 -28.47 -19.44
CA PHE A 147 8.03 -27.25 -18.88
C PHE A 147 9.55 -27.37 -18.87
N PRO A 148 10.29 -26.41 -19.46
CA PRO A 148 11.74 -26.36 -19.29
C PRO A 148 12.08 -26.09 -17.82
N ILE A 149 13.13 -26.73 -17.32
CA ILE A 149 13.47 -26.70 -15.90
C ILE A 149 14.25 -25.46 -15.53
N MET A 150 15.12 -24.96 -16.42
CA MET A 150 16.02 -23.84 -16.10
C MET A 150 16.33 -23.00 -17.35
N ALA A 151 16.46 -21.69 -17.16
CA ALA A 151 17.00 -20.75 -18.13
C ALA A 151 17.89 -19.73 -17.42
N LEU A 152 18.89 -19.22 -18.15
CA LEU A 152 19.89 -18.31 -17.65
C LEU A 152 19.93 -17.03 -18.50
N GLN A 153 20.21 -15.90 -17.85
CA GLN A 153 20.43 -14.63 -18.53
C GLN A 153 21.68 -13.94 -17.98
N ALA A 154 22.56 -13.47 -18.85
CA ALA A 154 23.64 -12.57 -18.52
C ALA A 154 23.31 -11.17 -19.06
N THR A 155 23.16 -10.19 -18.17
CA THR A 155 22.91 -8.80 -18.53
C THR A 155 24.16 -7.97 -18.29
N VAL A 156 24.76 -7.46 -19.36
CA VAL A 156 25.94 -6.60 -19.30
C VAL A 156 25.50 -5.13 -19.18
N PHE A 157 26.06 -4.44 -18.19
CA PHE A 157 25.96 -2.99 -18.03
C PHE A 157 27.34 -2.40 -18.42
N PRO A 158 27.51 -1.91 -19.66
CA PRO A 158 28.83 -1.60 -20.20
C PRO A 158 29.67 -0.72 -19.29
N ASN A 159 30.86 -1.19 -18.89
CA ASN A 159 31.80 -0.51 -17.99
C ASN A 159 31.32 -0.30 -16.53
N HIS A 160 30.17 -0.86 -16.14
CA HIS A 160 29.60 -0.65 -14.80
C HIS A 160 29.43 -1.96 -14.02
N GLY A 161 28.91 -3.01 -14.67
CA GLY A 161 28.59 -4.25 -13.98
C GLY A 161 28.02 -5.36 -14.86
N LEU A 162 27.81 -6.51 -14.25
CA LEU A 162 27.23 -7.71 -14.86
C LEU A 162 26.14 -8.26 -13.94
N CYS A 163 24.99 -8.64 -14.47
CA CYS A 163 23.99 -9.39 -13.74
C CYS A 163 23.83 -10.79 -14.34
N ILE A 164 24.03 -11.84 -13.55
CA ILE A 164 23.70 -13.21 -13.94
C ILE A 164 22.39 -13.57 -13.24
N ALA A 165 21.37 -13.92 -14.02
CA ALA A 165 20.07 -14.30 -13.53
C ALA A 165 19.71 -15.74 -13.90
N ILE A 166 19.01 -16.41 -13.00
CA ILE A 166 18.52 -17.77 -13.17
C ILE A 166 17.02 -17.80 -12.90
N THR A 167 16.29 -18.45 -13.82
CA THR A 167 14.91 -18.87 -13.61
C THR A 167 14.87 -20.37 -13.61
N TYR A 168 14.32 -20.98 -12.57
CA TYR A 168 14.18 -22.44 -12.49
C TYR A 168 12.82 -22.88 -11.96
N CYS A 169 12.37 -24.06 -12.37
CA CYS A 169 11.16 -24.70 -11.90
C CYS A 169 11.32 -25.14 -10.44
N HIS A 170 10.31 -24.90 -9.60
CA HIS A 170 10.32 -25.26 -8.17
C HIS A 170 10.21 -26.78 -7.92
N ALA A 171 10.36 -27.62 -8.95
CA ALA A 171 10.59 -29.06 -8.81
C ALA A 171 11.97 -29.39 -8.20
N ILE A 172 12.80 -28.37 -7.99
CA ILE A 172 14.01 -28.41 -7.16
C ILE A 172 13.96 -27.31 -6.10
N ASP A 173 14.61 -27.52 -4.97
CA ASP A 173 14.68 -26.50 -3.92
C ASP A 173 15.87 -25.52 -4.06
N GLY A 174 15.89 -24.52 -3.19
CA GLY A 174 16.93 -23.51 -3.16
C GLY A 174 18.33 -24.04 -2.81
N LYS A 175 18.45 -25.17 -2.09
CA LYS A 175 19.74 -25.79 -1.75
C LYS A 175 20.34 -26.46 -2.98
N CYS A 176 19.52 -27.17 -3.76
CA CYS A 176 19.89 -27.71 -5.07
C CYS A 176 20.34 -26.62 -6.05
N CYS A 177 19.56 -25.53 -6.18
CA CYS A 177 19.92 -24.39 -7.02
C CYS A 177 21.23 -23.71 -6.55
N SER A 178 21.41 -23.52 -5.23
CA SER A 178 22.65 -22.95 -4.68
C SER A 178 23.86 -23.84 -4.95
N HIS A 179 23.71 -25.16 -4.78
CA HIS A 179 24.75 -26.13 -5.09
C HIS A 179 25.16 -26.04 -6.56
N PHE A 180 24.19 -26.03 -7.49
CA PHE A 180 24.46 -25.85 -8.91
C PHE A 180 25.21 -24.54 -9.20
N MET A 181 24.73 -23.39 -8.69
CA MET A 181 25.35 -22.09 -8.95
C MET A 181 26.80 -22.02 -8.44
N LYS A 182 27.09 -22.60 -7.26
CA LYS A 182 28.45 -22.63 -6.70
C LYS A 182 29.38 -23.59 -7.46
N SER A 183 28.87 -24.74 -7.88
CA SER A 183 29.64 -25.65 -8.75
C SER A 183 29.97 -24.97 -10.07
N TRP A 184 28.98 -24.30 -10.69
CA TRP A 184 29.19 -23.59 -11.95
C TRP A 184 30.20 -22.45 -11.79
N SER A 185 30.07 -21.63 -10.75
CA SER A 185 30.97 -20.51 -10.51
C SER A 185 32.40 -20.98 -10.21
N SER A 186 32.57 -22.05 -9.44
CA SER A 186 33.88 -22.65 -9.15
C SER A 186 34.57 -23.20 -10.40
N ILE A 187 33.83 -23.90 -11.27
CA ILE A 187 34.36 -24.42 -12.54
C ILE A 187 34.70 -23.26 -13.48
N CYS A 188 33.86 -22.24 -13.56
CA CYS A 188 34.13 -21.05 -14.37
C CYS A 188 35.39 -20.33 -13.91
N ARG A 189 35.55 -20.13 -12.59
CA ARG A 189 36.70 -19.45 -11.99
C ARG A 189 38.04 -20.16 -12.27
N SER A 190 38.02 -21.49 -12.37
CA SER A 190 39.21 -22.28 -12.69
C SER A 190 39.46 -22.45 -14.19
N GLY A 191 38.62 -21.88 -15.06
CA GLY A 191 38.70 -22.07 -16.50
C GLY A 191 38.31 -23.47 -16.96
N GLY A 192 37.50 -24.21 -16.18
CA GLY A 192 37.02 -25.55 -16.54
C GLY A 192 37.89 -26.71 -16.06
N VAL A 193 38.81 -26.47 -15.12
CA VAL A 193 39.83 -27.46 -14.69
C VAL A 193 39.58 -27.98 -13.27
N ASP A 194 39.03 -27.16 -12.37
CA ASP A 194 38.80 -27.53 -10.97
C ASP A 194 37.39 -28.12 -10.77
N PHE A 195 37.34 -29.44 -10.60
CA PHE A 195 36.13 -30.19 -10.28
C PHE A 195 36.03 -30.57 -8.79
N THR A 196 36.93 -30.08 -7.93
CA THR A 196 37.06 -30.55 -6.55
C THR A 196 35.78 -30.44 -5.72
N LEU A 197 34.97 -29.39 -5.93
CA LEU A 197 33.68 -29.24 -5.26
C LEU A 197 32.69 -30.33 -5.68
N LEU A 198 32.62 -30.67 -6.97
CA LEU A 198 31.75 -31.72 -7.48
C LEU A 198 32.24 -33.12 -7.10
N GLU A 199 33.55 -33.34 -7.07
CA GLU A 199 34.15 -34.61 -6.64
C GLU A 199 33.89 -34.87 -5.16
N LYS A 200 33.97 -33.84 -4.31
CA LYS A 200 33.69 -33.94 -2.87
C LYS A 200 32.21 -34.06 -2.57
N SER A 201 31.35 -33.40 -3.34
CA SER A 201 29.89 -33.36 -3.10
C SER A 201 29.10 -33.52 -4.40
N PRO A 202 29.05 -34.73 -5.01
CA PRO A 202 28.29 -34.95 -6.22
C PRO A 202 26.76 -34.87 -5.97
N PRO A 203 25.96 -34.39 -6.94
CA PRO A 203 24.51 -34.37 -6.82
C PRO A 203 23.95 -35.80 -6.71
N CYS A 204 23.07 -36.02 -5.73
CA CYS A 204 22.43 -37.32 -5.49
C CYS A 204 21.07 -37.36 -6.19
N PHE A 205 20.91 -38.30 -7.12
CA PHE A 205 19.67 -38.49 -7.89
C PHE A 205 18.82 -39.67 -7.38
N ASP A 206 19.30 -40.40 -6.38
CA ASP A 206 18.58 -41.55 -5.82
C ASP A 206 17.32 -41.07 -5.08
N ARG A 207 16.16 -41.40 -5.66
CA ARG A 207 14.85 -40.99 -5.13
C ARG A 207 14.38 -41.86 -3.97
N GLU A 208 14.89 -43.09 -3.86
CA GLU A 208 14.50 -44.05 -2.80
C GLU A 208 14.98 -43.63 -1.41
N VAL A 209 15.93 -42.68 -1.36
CA VAL A 209 16.38 -42.08 -0.11
C VAL A 209 15.25 -41.34 0.61
N LEU A 210 14.30 -40.74 -0.12
CA LEU A 210 13.12 -40.12 0.47
C LEU A 210 12.02 -41.16 0.68
N LYS A 211 11.77 -41.50 1.95
CA LYS A 211 10.72 -42.43 2.34
C LYS A 211 9.43 -41.67 2.64
N ASP A 212 8.30 -42.19 2.14
CA ASP A 212 6.95 -41.69 2.46
C ASP A 212 6.21 -42.65 3.43
N PRO A 213 6.48 -42.56 4.74
CA PRO A 213 5.84 -43.44 5.72
C PRO A 213 4.36 -43.11 5.96
N ARG A 214 3.88 -41.95 5.50
CA ARG A 214 2.51 -41.46 5.72
C ARG A 214 1.59 -41.64 4.52
N GLY A 215 2.11 -42.10 3.38
CA GLY A 215 1.35 -42.22 2.15
C GLY A 215 0.93 -40.87 1.55
N LEU A 216 1.66 -39.79 1.87
CA LEU A 216 1.40 -38.43 1.39
C LEU A 216 1.48 -38.31 -0.13
N GLU A 217 2.25 -39.18 -0.80
CA GLU A 217 2.38 -39.20 -2.24
C GLU A 217 1.04 -39.33 -2.94
N ALA A 218 0.16 -40.21 -2.47
CA ALA A 218 -1.16 -40.41 -3.07
C ALA A 218 -2.04 -39.15 -2.95
N ILE A 219 -1.96 -38.47 -1.81
CA ILE A 219 -2.70 -37.22 -1.55
C ILE A 219 -2.15 -36.10 -2.44
N PHE A 220 -0.84 -35.90 -2.46
CA PHE A 220 -0.21 -34.86 -3.27
C PHE A 220 -0.39 -35.10 -4.77
N LEU A 221 -0.37 -36.35 -5.22
CA LEU A 221 -0.61 -36.70 -6.62
C LEU A 221 -2.06 -36.39 -7.04
N ARG A 222 -3.04 -36.69 -6.18
CA ARG A 222 -4.44 -36.29 -6.40
C ARG A 222 -4.58 -34.77 -6.47
N GLN A 223 -3.98 -34.06 -5.51
CA GLN A 223 -4.00 -32.59 -5.47
C GLN A 223 -3.34 -31.97 -6.71
N TYR A 224 -2.22 -32.54 -7.16
CA TYR A 224 -1.53 -32.17 -8.38
C TYR A 224 -2.43 -32.32 -9.61
N PHE A 225 -3.12 -33.46 -9.77
CA PHE A 225 -4.00 -33.66 -10.91
C PHE A 225 -5.19 -32.69 -10.92
N GLU A 226 -5.74 -32.38 -9.75
CA GLU A 226 -6.78 -31.35 -9.61
C GLU A 226 -6.25 -29.97 -10.05
N GLU A 227 -5.06 -29.57 -9.61
CA GLU A 227 -4.42 -28.30 -10.01
C GLU A 227 -4.13 -28.25 -11.53
N ARG A 228 -3.62 -29.35 -12.09
CA ARG A 228 -3.29 -29.49 -13.52
C ARG A 228 -4.49 -29.21 -14.43
N THR A 229 -5.71 -29.57 -14.02
CA THR A 229 -6.92 -29.26 -14.83
C THR A 229 -7.13 -27.76 -15.03
N THR A 230 -6.63 -26.91 -14.13
CA THR A 230 -6.76 -25.45 -14.21
C THR A 230 -5.75 -24.80 -15.16
N TRP A 231 -4.69 -25.52 -15.56
CA TRP A 231 -3.59 -24.94 -16.33
C TRP A 231 -3.97 -24.55 -17.76
N LYS A 232 -4.89 -25.28 -18.42
CA LYS A 232 -5.36 -24.91 -19.78
C LYS A 232 -6.02 -23.52 -19.81
N GLY A 233 -6.75 -23.15 -18.75
CA GLY A 233 -7.35 -21.82 -18.61
C GLY A 233 -6.37 -20.74 -18.18
N LYS A 234 -5.44 -21.05 -17.26
CA LYS A 234 -4.47 -20.09 -16.71
C LYS A 234 -3.31 -19.75 -17.68
N LEU A 235 -2.82 -20.72 -18.46
CA LEU A 235 -1.71 -20.55 -19.41
C LEU A 235 -2.16 -19.98 -20.78
N GLY A 236 -3.45 -20.04 -21.10
CA GLY A 236 -4.02 -19.53 -22.35
C GLY A 236 -4.40 -18.04 -22.33
N GLY A 237 -4.43 -17.42 -21.15
CA GLY A 237 -4.58 -15.97 -21.01
C GLY A 237 -3.26 -15.28 -21.33
N ARG A 238 -3.26 -14.32 -22.26
CA ARG A 238 -2.21 -13.28 -22.31
C ARG A 238 -1.96 -12.81 -20.87
N LYS A 239 -0.69 -12.63 -20.47
CA LYS A 239 -0.33 -11.87 -19.25
C LYS A 239 -1.27 -10.67 -19.20
N ASP A 240 -2.24 -10.69 -18.29
CA ASP A 240 -2.89 -9.47 -17.89
C ASP A 240 -1.74 -8.65 -17.32
N ASP A 241 -1.37 -7.58 -18.04
CA ASP A 241 -0.66 -6.46 -17.46
C ASP A 241 -1.58 -5.94 -16.34
N SER A 242 -1.55 -6.61 -15.19
CA SER A 242 -2.04 -6.01 -13.97
C SER A 242 -1.12 -4.82 -13.77
N ASP A 243 -1.66 -3.65 -14.07
CA ASP A 243 -1.05 -2.31 -13.98
C ASP A 243 -0.67 -1.94 -12.53
N GLU A 244 -0.48 -2.93 -11.65
CA GLU A 244 -0.13 -2.77 -10.25
C GLU A 244 1.39 -2.65 -10.11
N ASP A 245 1.84 -1.47 -9.71
CA ASP A 245 3.25 -1.20 -9.45
C ASP A 245 3.67 -1.81 -8.10
N PHE A 246 4.42 -2.91 -8.15
CA PHE A 246 5.16 -3.47 -7.02
C PHE A 246 6.55 -2.86 -6.93
N VAL A 247 7.01 -2.65 -5.70
CA VAL A 247 8.36 -2.17 -5.38
C VAL A 247 9.07 -3.19 -4.53
N LYS A 248 10.35 -3.41 -4.83
CA LYS A 248 11.25 -4.21 -4.03
C LYS A 248 12.20 -3.32 -3.25
N ALA A 249 12.31 -3.51 -1.95
CA ALA A 249 13.27 -2.83 -1.08
C ALA A 249 14.05 -3.85 -0.25
N THR A 250 15.30 -3.57 0.09
CA THR A 250 16.12 -4.48 0.91
C THR A 250 16.53 -3.79 2.21
N ILE A 251 16.28 -4.46 3.33
CA ILE A 251 16.59 -4.00 4.69
C ILE A 251 17.65 -4.94 5.28
N VAL A 252 18.74 -4.37 5.79
CA VAL A 252 19.78 -5.12 6.48
C VAL A 252 19.52 -5.04 7.98
N PHE A 253 19.47 -6.19 8.65
CA PHE A 253 19.44 -6.29 10.10
C PHE A 253 20.83 -6.72 10.58
N GLY A 254 21.49 -5.84 11.33
CA GLY A 254 22.80 -6.14 11.88
C GLY A 254 22.74 -7.20 12.98
N LYS A 255 23.90 -7.73 13.34
CA LYS A 255 24.01 -8.71 14.44
C LYS A 255 23.44 -8.13 15.73
N ASP A 256 23.77 -6.89 16.07
CA ASP A 256 23.31 -6.22 17.28
C ASP A 256 21.80 -5.94 17.29
N ASP A 257 21.21 -5.64 16.12
CA ASP A 257 19.76 -5.48 15.98
C ASP A 257 19.04 -6.78 16.30
N THR A 258 19.49 -7.89 15.72
CA THR A 258 18.87 -9.20 15.95
C THR A 258 19.02 -9.66 17.40
N GLU A 259 20.17 -9.45 18.03
CA GLU A 259 20.38 -9.75 19.44
C GLU A 259 19.60 -8.81 20.37
N GLY A 260 19.42 -7.54 19.99
CA GLY A 260 18.54 -6.60 20.68
C GLY A 260 17.08 -7.05 20.66
N LEU A 261 16.57 -7.44 19.48
CA LEU A 261 15.21 -7.96 19.32
C LEU A 261 14.98 -9.24 20.13
N LYS A 262 15.96 -10.17 20.13
CA LYS A 262 15.91 -11.38 20.97
C LYS A 262 15.82 -11.06 22.45
N ARG A 263 16.73 -10.22 22.96
CA ARG A 263 16.74 -9.82 24.37
C ARG A 263 15.41 -9.20 24.76
N TRP A 264 14.89 -8.30 23.94
CA TRP A 264 13.61 -7.64 24.20
C TRP A 264 12.45 -8.65 24.26
N ALA A 265 12.34 -9.56 23.27
CA ALA A 265 11.28 -10.56 23.25
C ALA A 265 11.34 -11.50 24.48
N LEU A 266 12.54 -11.98 24.83
CA LEU A 266 12.75 -12.83 26.01
C LEU A 266 12.42 -12.10 27.31
N THR A 267 12.75 -10.81 27.44
CA THR A 267 12.39 -10.00 28.62
C THR A 267 10.86 -9.88 28.77
N GLN A 268 10.12 -9.69 27.68
CA GLN A 268 8.66 -9.60 27.73
C GLN A 268 8.00 -10.95 28.12
N TRP A 269 8.53 -12.08 27.65
CA TRP A 269 8.04 -13.40 28.05
C TRP A 269 8.28 -13.71 29.52
N LYS A 270 9.45 -13.33 30.05
CA LYS A 270 9.75 -13.46 31.49
C LYS A 270 8.80 -12.64 32.36
N LYS A 271 8.42 -11.44 31.93
CA LYS A 271 7.47 -10.57 32.66
C LYS A 271 6.06 -11.17 32.75
N ASN A 272 5.66 -11.99 31.78
CA ASN A 272 4.32 -12.58 31.73
C ASN A 272 4.22 -13.95 32.44
N ASN A 273 5.24 -14.39 33.20
CA ASN A 273 5.28 -15.68 33.93
C ASN A 273 4.98 -16.92 33.07
N GLU A 274 5.39 -16.92 31.80
CA GLU A 274 5.18 -18.06 30.90
C GLU A 274 6.31 -19.09 31.02
N PHE A 275 6.16 -20.05 31.94
CA PHE A 275 7.15 -21.08 32.32
C PHE A 275 7.60 -22.03 31.19
N ASN A 276 6.91 -22.07 30.05
CA ASN A 276 7.23 -22.93 28.89
C ASN A 276 7.94 -22.20 27.73
N SER A 277 8.42 -20.98 27.94
CA SER A 277 9.04 -20.19 26.87
C SER A 277 10.42 -20.75 26.48
N PRO A 278 10.80 -20.73 25.19
CA PRO A 278 12.08 -21.26 24.74
C PRO A 278 13.25 -20.45 25.34
N GLN A 279 14.31 -21.14 25.78
CA GLN A 279 15.47 -20.52 26.42
C GLN A 279 16.27 -19.61 25.48
N ASN A 280 16.15 -19.80 24.15
CA ASN A 280 16.83 -19.00 23.16
C ASN A 280 16.00 -18.86 21.88
N LEU A 281 15.87 -17.62 21.38
CA LEU A 281 15.18 -17.31 20.12
C LEU A 281 16.17 -17.26 18.96
N SER A 282 15.79 -17.82 17.81
CA SER A 282 16.62 -17.73 16.61
C SER A 282 16.53 -16.35 15.96
N LYS A 283 17.59 -15.95 15.23
CA LYS A 283 17.62 -14.69 14.45
C LYS A 283 16.49 -14.66 13.41
N PHE A 284 16.18 -15.81 12.82
CA PHE A 284 15.06 -15.99 11.88
C PHE A 284 13.72 -15.60 12.50
N VAL A 285 13.39 -16.15 13.68
CA VAL A 285 12.11 -15.92 14.37
C VAL A 285 11.92 -14.43 14.67
N VAL A 286 12.92 -13.79 15.28
CA VAL A 286 12.77 -12.38 15.70
C VAL A 286 12.71 -11.43 14.51
N THR A 287 13.49 -11.68 13.46
CA THR A 287 13.47 -10.80 12.27
C THR A 287 12.14 -10.93 11.54
N CYS A 288 11.69 -12.16 11.31
CA CYS A 288 10.41 -12.43 10.66
C CYS A 288 9.23 -11.86 11.45
N ALA A 289 9.22 -12.06 12.77
CA ALA A 289 8.18 -11.53 13.65
C ALA A 289 8.15 -9.99 13.63
N PHE A 290 9.32 -9.35 13.63
CA PHE A 290 9.42 -7.89 13.57
C PHE A 290 8.89 -7.34 12.24
N VAL A 291 9.31 -7.94 11.12
CA VAL A 291 8.86 -7.55 9.78
C VAL A 291 7.35 -7.77 9.63
N TRP A 292 6.84 -8.94 10.03
CA TRP A 292 5.42 -9.26 9.91
C TRP A 292 4.54 -8.30 10.73
N ALA A 293 4.89 -8.08 12.00
CA ALA A 293 4.17 -7.12 12.85
C ALA A 293 4.24 -5.69 12.31
N SER A 294 5.40 -5.28 11.76
CA SER A 294 5.58 -3.94 11.19
C SER A 294 4.76 -3.74 9.91
N LEU A 295 4.70 -4.74 9.02
CA LEU A 295 3.88 -4.69 7.81
C LEU A 295 2.38 -4.61 8.13
N VAL A 296 1.91 -5.39 9.10
CA VAL A 296 0.51 -5.33 9.52
C VAL A 296 0.19 -3.97 10.19
N LYS A 297 1.08 -3.46 11.06
CA LYS A 297 0.89 -2.15 11.71
C LYS A 297 0.88 -0.98 10.71
N THR A 298 1.69 -1.05 9.65
CA THR A 298 1.72 -0.02 8.62
C THR A 298 0.49 -0.06 7.72
N ARG A 299 0.00 -1.26 7.34
CA ARG A 299 -1.25 -1.42 6.59
C ARG A 299 -2.47 -0.90 7.38
N CYS A 300 -2.51 -1.17 8.68
CA CYS A 300 -3.64 -0.81 9.55
C CYS A 300 -3.58 0.63 10.10
N ARG A 301 -2.54 1.42 9.79
CA ARG A 301 -2.39 2.81 10.28
C ARG A 301 -3.48 3.77 9.78
N ASN A 302 -4.24 3.36 8.75
CA ASN A 302 -5.26 4.16 8.07
C ASN A 302 -6.70 3.63 8.22
N TYR A 303 -6.91 2.50 8.94
CA TYR A 303 -8.22 1.88 9.14
C TYR A 303 -8.47 1.67 10.65
N ASP A 304 -9.37 2.47 11.21
CA ASP A 304 -10.03 2.20 12.49
C ASP A 304 -11.43 1.67 12.17
N ASP A 305 -11.49 0.41 11.78
CA ASP A 305 -12.72 -0.32 11.49
C ASP A 305 -12.70 -1.62 12.30
N GLU A 306 -13.63 -1.76 13.25
CA GLU A 306 -13.67 -2.89 14.19
C GLU A 306 -13.94 -4.23 13.49
N GLU A 307 -14.55 -4.22 12.30
CA GLU A 307 -14.76 -5.43 11.50
C GLU A 307 -13.44 -5.97 10.89
N GLU A 308 -12.45 -5.11 10.65
CA GLU A 308 -11.15 -5.53 10.13
C GLU A 308 -10.28 -6.22 11.17
N ASP A 309 -10.43 -5.87 12.45
CA ASP A 309 -9.62 -6.37 13.56
C ASP A 309 -9.82 -7.88 13.84
N VAL A 310 -10.94 -8.46 13.37
CA VAL A 310 -11.27 -9.88 13.51
C VAL A 310 -10.60 -10.74 12.41
N LYS A 311 -10.11 -10.13 11.32
CA LYS A 311 -9.48 -10.87 10.21
C LYS A 311 -8.20 -11.58 10.65
N GLU A 312 -7.95 -12.76 10.10
CA GLU A 312 -6.72 -13.52 10.31
C GLU A 312 -5.63 -13.08 9.33
N GLU A 313 -4.43 -12.92 9.84
CA GLU A 313 -3.21 -12.73 9.08
C GLU A 313 -2.41 -14.03 9.06
N TYR A 314 -1.90 -14.39 7.88
CA TYR A 314 -1.17 -15.63 7.66
C TYR A 314 0.31 -15.33 7.41
N PHE A 315 1.20 -16.09 8.06
CA PHE A 315 2.63 -16.05 7.84
C PHE A 315 3.12 -17.44 7.42
N ARG A 316 3.73 -17.54 6.25
CA ARG A 316 4.15 -18.82 5.65
C ARG A 316 5.64 -18.82 5.36
N PHE A 317 6.32 -19.91 5.68
CA PHE A 317 7.71 -20.12 5.31
C PHE A 317 7.97 -21.60 4.97
N ALA A 318 8.94 -21.84 4.10
CA ALA A 318 9.43 -23.19 3.83
C ALA A 318 10.66 -23.47 4.70
N ALA A 319 10.79 -24.70 5.20
CA ALA A 319 11.94 -25.14 5.97
C ALA A 319 12.55 -26.42 5.37
N ASP A 320 13.89 -26.50 5.39
CA ASP A 320 14.61 -27.71 4.98
C ASP A 320 14.41 -28.81 6.04
N CYS A 321 13.95 -29.98 5.59
CA CYS A 321 13.70 -31.15 6.44
C CYS A 321 14.75 -32.26 6.32
N ARG A 322 15.82 -32.12 5.52
CA ARG A 322 16.85 -33.17 5.31
C ARG A 322 17.41 -33.75 6.61
N ASP A 323 17.73 -32.87 7.57
CA ASP A 323 18.32 -33.26 8.86
C ASP A 323 17.27 -33.65 9.92
N ARG A 324 16.00 -33.82 9.52
CA ARG A 324 14.85 -33.89 10.45
C ARG A 324 13.92 -35.08 10.22
N LEU A 325 14.15 -35.89 9.18
CA LEU A 325 13.29 -37.04 8.88
C LEU A 325 13.63 -38.29 9.71
N GLY A 326 14.59 -38.21 10.63
CA GLY A 326 15.02 -39.34 11.47
C GLY A 326 15.87 -40.39 10.74
N TYR A 327 16.22 -40.13 9.48
CA TYR A 327 17.14 -40.91 8.67
C TYR A 327 17.99 -39.97 7.79
N PRO A 328 19.21 -40.38 7.39
CA PRO A 328 20.11 -39.49 6.65
C PRO A 328 19.62 -39.27 5.22
N ILE A 329 19.50 -38.01 4.81
CA ILE A 329 19.33 -37.60 3.42
C ILE A 329 20.61 -36.85 3.00
N PRO A 330 21.24 -37.20 1.86
CA PRO A 330 22.39 -36.48 1.37
C PRO A 330 22.10 -34.99 1.23
N GLU A 331 23.02 -34.14 1.69
CA GLU A 331 22.90 -32.69 1.52
C GLU A 331 22.82 -32.29 0.04
N THR A 332 23.35 -33.12 -0.84
CA THR A 332 23.39 -32.98 -2.30
C THR A 332 22.17 -33.58 -3.01
N TYR A 333 21.15 -34.03 -2.28
CA TYR A 333 19.92 -34.58 -2.85
C TYR A 333 19.28 -33.61 -3.86
N PHE A 334 19.06 -34.11 -5.08
CA PHE A 334 18.47 -33.39 -6.19
C PHE A 334 16.94 -33.50 -6.16
N GLY A 335 16.28 -32.43 -5.73
CA GLY A 335 14.82 -32.34 -5.62
C GLY A 335 14.43 -31.38 -4.48
N ASN A 336 13.19 -31.47 -4.01
CA ASN A 336 12.71 -30.75 -2.84
C ASN A 336 12.86 -31.59 -1.58
N CYS A 337 13.43 -30.99 -0.53
CA CYS A 337 13.28 -31.48 0.85
C CYS A 337 12.73 -30.36 1.72
N LEU A 338 11.61 -29.78 1.29
CA LEU A 338 10.97 -28.66 1.95
C LEU A 338 9.69 -29.11 2.67
N THR A 339 9.54 -28.66 3.90
CA THR A 339 8.25 -28.64 4.60
C THR A 339 7.68 -27.23 4.62
N LEU A 340 6.36 -27.12 4.51
CA LEU A 340 5.63 -25.85 4.51
C LEU A 340 5.06 -25.57 5.91
N CYS A 341 5.52 -24.48 6.52
CA CYS A 341 5.10 -24.06 7.85
C CYS A 341 4.22 -22.81 7.79
N TYR A 342 3.28 -22.72 8.73
CA TYR A 342 2.31 -21.64 8.82
C TYR A 342 2.20 -21.13 10.25
N ALA A 343 1.99 -19.83 10.40
CA ALA A 343 1.63 -19.14 11.63
C ALA A 343 0.41 -18.25 11.35
N ILE A 344 -0.55 -18.26 12.27
CA ILE A 344 -1.84 -17.56 12.11
C ILE A 344 -2.07 -16.70 13.35
N LEU A 345 -2.39 -15.43 13.15
CA LEU A 345 -2.77 -14.50 14.21
C LEU A 345 -3.91 -13.61 13.76
N LYS A 346 -4.76 -13.18 14.70
CA LYS A 346 -5.76 -12.14 14.39
C LYS A 346 -5.06 -10.80 14.22
N ARG A 347 -5.57 -9.99 13.29
CA ARG A 347 -5.02 -8.66 12.97
C ARG A 347 -4.90 -7.78 14.21
N LYS A 348 -5.89 -7.79 15.11
CA LYS A 348 -5.84 -7.06 16.39
C LYS A 348 -4.62 -7.44 17.27
N ASP A 349 -4.26 -8.72 17.28
CA ASP A 349 -3.22 -9.25 18.16
C ASP A 349 -1.82 -8.91 17.62
N LEU A 350 -1.71 -8.63 16.31
CA LEU A 350 -0.52 -8.10 15.63
C LEU A 350 -0.44 -6.57 15.68
N LYS A 351 -1.58 -5.86 15.62
CA LYS A 351 -1.66 -4.39 15.70
C LYS A 351 -1.31 -3.87 17.10
N GLY A 352 -1.64 -4.64 18.15
CA GLY A 352 -1.41 -4.27 19.54
C GLY A 352 0.05 -4.01 19.94
N GLU A 353 0.26 -3.45 21.13
CA GLU A 353 1.59 -3.16 21.68
C GLU A 353 2.47 -4.43 21.79
N SER A 354 1.85 -5.57 22.11
CA SER A 354 2.51 -6.88 22.17
C SER A 354 2.61 -7.62 20.82
N GLY A 355 2.26 -6.98 19.70
CA GLY A 355 2.16 -7.65 18.39
C GLY A 355 3.45 -8.33 17.92
N PHE A 356 4.62 -7.71 18.14
CA PHE A 356 5.91 -8.34 17.85
C PHE A 356 6.15 -9.60 18.69
N VAL A 357 5.83 -9.54 19.99
CA VAL A 357 5.96 -10.67 20.92
C VAL A 357 5.04 -11.82 20.51
N ASN A 358 3.78 -11.52 20.16
CA ASN A 358 2.80 -12.50 19.71
C ASN A 358 3.23 -13.17 18.40
N ALA A 359 3.71 -12.38 17.44
CA ALA A 359 4.27 -12.90 16.19
C ALA A 359 5.45 -13.84 16.46
N ALA A 360 6.39 -13.44 17.33
CA ALA A 360 7.55 -14.26 17.69
C ALA A 360 7.13 -15.59 18.33
N LYS A 361 6.11 -15.59 19.20
CA LYS A 361 5.58 -16.82 19.83
C LYS A 361 5.03 -17.80 18.80
N VAL A 362 4.15 -17.34 17.91
CA VAL A 362 3.50 -18.24 16.95
C VAL A 362 4.50 -18.75 15.91
N ILE A 363 5.42 -17.90 15.43
CA ILE A 363 6.48 -18.33 14.51
C ILE A 363 7.41 -19.33 15.20
N GLU A 364 7.82 -19.10 16.45
CA GLU A 364 8.66 -20.03 17.19
C GLU A 364 7.96 -21.37 17.41
N LYS A 365 6.69 -21.34 17.81
CA LYS A 365 5.87 -22.56 17.93
C LYS A 365 5.82 -23.33 16.62
N SER A 366 5.59 -22.67 15.48
CA SER A 366 5.58 -23.33 14.17
C SER A 366 6.95 -23.92 13.80
N VAL A 367 8.06 -23.25 14.15
CA VAL A 367 9.42 -23.78 13.96
C VAL A 367 9.68 -25.00 14.85
N SER A 368 9.20 -24.97 16.09
CA SER A 368 9.37 -26.05 17.08
C SER A 368 8.49 -27.25 16.76
N ASP A 369 7.23 -27.05 16.35
CA ASP A 369 6.35 -28.10 15.84
C ASP A 369 6.98 -28.80 14.64
N MET A 370 7.55 -28.04 13.70
CA MET A 370 8.25 -28.59 12.54
C MET A 370 9.55 -29.34 12.88
N LYS A 371 10.21 -29.03 14.00
CA LYS A 371 11.35 -29.83 14.50
C LYS A 371 10.90 -31.21 15.01
N ILE A 372 9.71 -31.28 15.60
CA ILE A 372 9.16 -32.50 16.17
C ILE A 372 8.55 -33.38 15.07
N ASP A 373 7.72 -32.78 14.22
CA ASP A 373 7.08 -33.44 13.10
C ASP A 373 7.12 -32.55 11.85
N PRO A 374 8.08 -32.79 10.93
CA PRO A 374 8.22 -32.03 9.70
C PRO A 374 6.98 -32.10 8.79
N PHE A 375 6.13 -33.11 8.90
CA PHE A 375 4.96 -33.29 8.03
C PHE A 375 3.64 -33.15 8.77
N LYS A 376 3.65 -32.45 9.91
CA LYS A 376 2.45 -32.09 10.65
C LYS A 376 1.47 -31.35 9.73
N ASP A 377 0.24 -31.85 9.65
CA ASP A 377 -0.85 -31.30 8.83
C ASP A 377 -0.54 -31.18 7.31
N ALA A 378 0.42 -31.96 6.80
CA ALA A 378 0.84 -31.90 5.39
C ALA A 378 -0.29 -32.17 4.38
N GLU A 379 -1.24 -33.02 4.76
CA GLU A 379 -2.51 -33.31 4.05
C GLU A 379 -3.25 -32.02 3.62
N HIS A 380 -3.20 -30.98 4.47
CA HIS A 380 -3.97 -29.74 4.32
C HIS A 380 -3.17 -28.58 3.69
N TRP A 381 -1.92 -28.81 3.27
CA TRP A 381 -1.07 -27.74 2.71
C TRP A 381 -1.74 -26.98 1.56
N ARG A 382 -2.43 -27.68 0.66
CA ARG A 382 -3.16 -27.04 -0.45
C ARG A 382 -4.37 -26.24 0.01
N GLU A 383 -5.15 -26.75 0.97
CA GLU A 383 -6.31 -26.03 1.49
C GLU A 383 -5.89 -24.71 2.17
N LEU A 384 -4.83 -24.76 2.97
CA LEU A 384 -4.23 -23.59 3.59
C LEU A 384 -3.69 -22.60 2.55
N PHE A 385 -3.04 -23.11 1.50
CA PHE A 385 -2.56 -22.28 0.39
C PHE A 385 -3.71 -21.56 -0.32
N LEU A 386 -4.80 -22.25 -0.65
CA LEU A 386 -5.97 -21.64 -1.31
C LEU A 386 -6.64 -20.59 -0.40
N LYS A 387 -6.81 -20.88 0.90
CA LYS A 387 -7.34 -19.91 1.89
C LYS A 387 -6.51 -18.62 1.92
N MET A 388 -5.19 -18.74 1.82
CA MET A 388 -4.25 -17.63 1.84
C MET A 388 -4.42 -16.67 0.63
N PHE A 389 -4.64 -17.21 -0.56
CA PHE A 389 -4.84 -16.40 -1.78
C PHE A 389 -6.21 -15.73 -1.83
N VAL A 390 -7.24 -16.36 -1.29
CA VAL A 390 -8.61 -15.81 -1.26
C VAL A 390 -8.77 -14.69 -0.23
N LEU A 391 -8.02 -14.71 0.88
CA LEU A 391 -8.16 -13.76 1.99
C LEU A 391 -7.24 -12.52 1.92
N GLY A 392 -6.32 -12.48 0.94
CA GLY A 392 -5.48 -11.30 0.62
C GLY A 392 -4.51 -10.81 1.70
N SER A 393 -4.41 -11.51 2.84
CA SER A 393 -3.72 -11.05 4.06
C SER A 393 -2.64 -12.04 4.50
N ALA A 394 -1.60 -12.19 3.67
CA ALA A 394 -0.54 -13.15 3.93
C ALA A 394 0.87 -12.65 3.58
N LEU A 395 1.85 -13.08 4.35
CA LEU A 395 3.28 -12.83 4.12
C LEU A 395 4.00 -14.16 3.88
N LEU A 396 4.54 -14.32 2.66
CA LEU A 396 5.37 -15.47 2.30
C LEU A 396 6.85 -15.16 2.50
N VAL A 397 7.57 -16.04 3.19
CA VAL A 397 9.03 -16.01 3.30
C VAL A 397 9.65 -16.92 2.24
N THR A 398 10.64 -16.37 1.55
CA THR A 398 11.46 -17.06 0.55
C THR A 398 12.94 -16.91 0.90
N GLY A 399 13.80 -17.77 0.35
CA GLY A 399 15.23 -17.73 0.64
C GLY A 399 15.60 -18.22 2.05
N SER A 400 16.89 -18.21 2.35
CA SER A 400 17.44 -18.58 3.64
C SER A 400 18.90 -18.12 3.73
N PRO A 401 19.37 -17.61 4.88
CA PRO A 401 20.79 -17.29 5.07
C PRO A 401 21.70 -18.51 4.89
N LYS A 402 21.20 -19.72 5.16
CA LYS A 402 21.96 -20.97 5.01
C LYS A 402 22.29 -21.34 3.55
N LEU A 403 21.71 -20.65 2.56
CA LEU A 403 22.02 -20.91 1.16
C LEU A 403 23.38 -20.33 0.75
N THR A 404 23.93 -19.39 1.54
CA THR A 404 25.22 -18.71 1.33
C THR A 404 25.45 -18.31 -0.14
N VAL A 405 24.44 -17.64 -0.70
CA VAL A 405 24.36 -17.28 -2.13
C VAL A 405 25.48 -16.33 -2.58
N TYR A 406 26.04 -15.53 -1.66
CA TYR A 406 27.15 -14.61 -1.92
C TYR A 406 28.51 -15.32 -2.10
N GLU A 407 28.60 -16.64 -1.90
CA GLU A 407 29.80 -17.44 -2.21
C GLU A 407 29.93 -17.74 -3.72
N THR A 408 28.94 -17.35 -4.54
CA THR A 408 28.89 -17.62 -5.98
C THR A 408 29.85 -16.69 -6.75
N ASP A 409 31.14 -17.01 -6.71
CA ASP A 409 32.22 -16.26 -7.40
C ASP A 409 32.62 -16.97 -8.70
N PHE A 410 32.41 -16.28 -9.83
CA PHE A 410 32.73 -16.77 -11.19
C PHE A 410 34.17 -16.45 -11.63
N GLY A 411 34.98 -15.85 -10.76
CA GLY A 411 36.31 -15.32 -11.07
C GLY A 411 36.35 -13.80 -11.26
N PHE A 412 35.20 -13.13 -11.17
CA PHE A 412 35.09 -11.66 -11.17
C PHE A 412 34.94 -11.08 -9.76
N GLY A 413 35.02 -11.93 -8.72
CA GLY A 413 34.70 -11.58 -7.34
C GLY A 413 33.32 -12.06 -6.92
N ARG A 414 33.00 -11.85 -5.63
CA ARG A 414 31.68 -12.18 -5.08
C ARG A 414 30.60 -11.26 -5.67
N PRO A 415 29.33 -11.70 -5.72
CA PRO A 415 28.24 -10.82 -6.09
C PRO A 415 28.17 -9.66 -5.10
N THR A 416 27.98 -8.44 -5.59
CA THR A 416 27.75 -7.23 -4.79
C THR A 416 26.30 -7.12 -4.30
N LYS A 417 25.40 -7.90 -4.90
CA LYS A 417 23.99 -8.00 -4.51
C LYS A 417 23.36 -9.27 -5.05
N VAL A 418 22.52 -9.92 -4.23
CA VAL A 418 21.65 -11.01 -4.69
C VAL A 418 20.18 -10.66 -4.45
N GLU A 419 19.36 -10.76 -5.50
CA GLU A 419 17.95 -10.40 -5.44
C GLU A 419 17.04 -11.55 -5.91
N MET A 420 16.01 -11.87 -5.12
CA MET A 420 14.89 -12.75 -5.51
C MET A 420 13.75 -11.96 -6.14
N VAL A 421 13.29 -12.32 -7.34
CA VAL A 421 12.24 -11.56 -8.05
C VAL A 421 10.92 -12.35 -8.02
N HIS A 422 9.91 -11.84 -7.30
CA HIS A 422 8.60 -12.46 -7.18
C HIS A 422 7.48 -11.44 -7.45
N PRO A 423 6.46 -11.75 -8.27
CA PRO A 423 5.41 -10.81 -8.66
C PRO A 423 4.25 -10.72 -7.64
N PHE A 424 4.54 -10.86 -6.34
CA PHE A 424 3.54 -10.84 -5.28
C PHE A 424 4.15 -10.42 -3.93
N ASN A 425 3.30 -10.10 -2.97
CA ASN A 425 3.72 -9.71 -1.62
C ASN A 425 4.52 -10.84 -0.95
N CYS A 426 5.82 -10.65 -0.78
CA CYS A 426 6.70 -11.62 -0.16
C CYS A 426 7.90 -10.96 0.51
N MET A 427 8.53 -11.69 1.42
CA MET A 427 9.85 -11.37 1.94
C MET A 427 10.88 -12.42 1.52
N SER A 428 12.10 -12.01 1.22
CA SER A 428 13.23 -12.88 0.92
C SER A 428 14.33 -12.71 1.95
N LEU A 429 14.95 -13.81 2.39
CA LEU A 429 16.04 -13.82 3.36
C LEU A 429 17.35 -14.28 2.73
N ALA A 430 18.43 -13.55 3.00
CA ALA A 430 19.80 -13.91 2.69
C ALA A 430 20.73 -13.48 3.83
N GLU A 431 21.93 -14.05 3.89
CA GLU A 431 22.98 -13.51 4.76
C GLU A 431 23.46 -12.16 4.20
N SER A 432 23.79 -11.23 5.10
CA SER A 432 24.30 -9.91 4.69
C SER A 432 25.71 -10.02 4.13
N GLU A 433 25.97 -9.36 3.00
CA GLU A 433 27.34 -9.20 2.49
C GLU A 433 28.14 -8.20 3.34
N ASP A 434 27.48 -7.11 3.76
CA ASP A 434 28.12 -5.95 4.40
C ASP A 434 28.51 -6.18 5.87
N GLU A 435 27.79 -7.08 6.57
CA GLU A 435 27.95 -7.30 8.01
C GLU A 435 27.98 -8.79 8.37
N GLU A 436 29.09 -9.23 8.98
CA GLU A 436 29.27 -10.62 9.39
C GLU A 436 28.19 -11.05 10.40
N GLY A 437 27.40 -12.06 10.00
CA GLY A 437 26.28 -12.56 10.80
C GLY A 437 25.05 -11.65 10.82
N GLY A 438 25.01 -10.61 9.96
CA GLY A 438 23.83 -9.83 9.63
C GLY A 438 22.88 -10.56 8.67
N LEU A 439 21.66 -10.06 8.54
CA LEU A 439 20.60 -10.67 7.74
C LEU A 439 19.99 -9.66 6.77
N GLU A 440 20.00 -9.98 5.49
CA GLU A 440 19.32 -9.22 4.45
C GLU A 440 17.88 -9.68 4.28
N VAL A 441 16.95 -8.72 4.33
CA VAL A 441 15.52 -8.91 4.14
C VAL A 441 15.06 -8.10 2.93
N GLY A 442 14.84 -8.78 1.81
CA GLY A 442 14.17 -8.20 0.64
C GLY A 442 12.65 -8.22 0.84
N LEU A 443 11.97 -7.09 0.64
CA LEU A 443 10.53 -6.95 0.74
C LEU A 443 9.96 -6.55 -0.61
N VAL A 444 8.96 -7.28 -1.08
CA VAL A 444 8.15 -6.91 -2.24
C VAL A 444 6.78 -6.51 -1.74
N CYS A 445 6.41 -5.24 -1.93
CA CYS A 445 5.11 -4.71 -1.54
C CYS A 445 4.58 -3.75 -2.63
N ARG A 446 3.27 -3.46 -2.60
CA ARG A 446 2.66 -2.46 -3.52
C ARG A 446 3.14 -1.05 -3.19
N ILE A 447 3.24 -0.16 -4.19
CA ILE A 447 3.64 1.26 -4.01
C ILE A 447 2.85 1.98 -2.91
N ILE A 448 1.56 1.63 -2.73
CA ILE A 448 0.69 2.25 -1.71
C ILE A 448 1.14 1.90 -0.27
N GLU A 449 1.84 0.78 -0.08
CA GLU A 449 2.26 0.27 1.23
C GLU A 449 3.69 0.70 1.62
N LEU A 450 4.54 1.04 0.65
CA LEU A 450 5.93 1.49 0.86
C LEU A 450 6.02 3.03 0.80
N HIS A 451 5.51 3.72 1.82
CA HIS A 451 5.97 5.09 2.10
C HIS A 451 7.18 5.03 3.03
N ALA A 452 8.36 4.86 2.42
CA ALA A 452 9.57 5.46 2.95
C ALA A 452 9.59 6.92 2.45
N ASP A 453 9.79 7.88 3.35
CA ASP A 453 9.97 9.30 3.00
C ASP A 453 11.11 9.45 1.98
N VAL A 454 10.76 9.62 0.70
CA VAL A 454 11.68 10.08 -0.34
C VAL A 454 11.15 11.39 -0.86
N THR A 455 11.87 12.45 -0.51
CA THR A 455 11.60 13.82 -0.93
C THR A 455 12.24 14.10 -2.30
N ASN A 456 11.41 14.62 -3.19
CA ASN A 456 11.67 15.50 -4.36
C ASN A 456 12.27 14.94 -5.67
N GLY A 457 11.49 15.14 -6.75
CA GLY A 457 11.89 15.37 -8.14
C GLY A 457 10.89 16.32 -8.84
N PRO A 458 11.26 17.06 -9.91
CA PRO A 458 10.93 18.50 -10.05
C PRO A 458 9.76 18.85 -10.99
N GLU A 459 9.20 20.05 -10.79
CA GLU A 459 8.43 20.88 -11.76
C GLU A 459 9.16 22.24 -11.93
N PRO A 460 8.84 23.12 -12.91
CA PRO A 460 8.09 22.99 -14.18
C PRO A 460 8.87 23.59 -15.39
N VAL A 461 8.31 23.55 -16.61
CA VAL A 461 8.78 24.39 -17.72
C VAL A 461 7.89 25.62 -17.90
N SER A 462 8.52 26.75 -18.24
CA SER A 462 7.96 28.10 -18.21
C SER A 462 7.27 28.54 -19.51
N ALA A 463 6.53 29.66 -19.39
CA ALA A 463 5.79 30.39 -20.42
C ALA A 463 6.48 30.71 -21.78
N PRO A 464 7.82 30.64 -21.98
CA PRO A 464 8.42 30.75 -23.31
C PRO A 464 8.11 29.57 -24.24
N GLN A 465 7.77 28.38 -23.70
CA GLN A 465 7.36 27.23 -24.51
C GLN A 465 5.96 27.40 -25.11
N ASP A 466 5.03 28.02 -24.37
CA ASP A 466 3.72 28.42 -24.90
C ASP A 466 3.84 29.44 -26.04
N LYS A 467 4.78 30.40 -25.92
CA LYS A 467 5.03 31.36 -27.01
C LYS A 467 5.60 30.68 -28.27
N ARG A 468 6.24 29.52 -28.15
CA ARG A 468 6.75 28.71 -29.28
C ARG A 468 5.64 27.93 -29.97
N LEU A 469 4.63 27.46 -29.22
CA LEU A 469 3.45 26.78 -29.77
C LEU A 469 2.56 27.74 -30.57
N ILE A 470 2.40 28.98 -30.11
CA ILE A 470 1.69 30.05 -30.82
C ILE A 470 2.44 30.45 -32.12
N ARG A 471 3.78 30.44 -32.12
CA ARG A 471 4.61 30.74 -33.30
C ARG A 471 4.66 29.64 -34.36
N THR A 472 4.29 28.40 -34.01
CA THR A 472 4.46 27.22 -34.88
C THR A 472 3.15 26.75 -35.54
N GLY A 473 2.02 27.41 -35.29
CA GLY A 473 0.78 27.18 -36.03
C GLY A 473 0.10 25.82 -35.80
N SER A 474 0.40 25.11 -34.70
CA SER A 474 -0.16 23.78 -34.42
C SER A 474 -1.48 23.81 -33.65
N THR A 475 -2.51 24.49 -34.17
CA THR A 475 -3.91 24.25 -33.77
C THR A 475 -4.84 24.33 -34.98
N SER A 476 -5.76 23.37 -35.13
CA SER A 476 -6.57 23.22 -36.36
C SER A 476 -8.03 23.68 -36.28
N ALA A 477 -8.61 23.98 -35.10
CA ALA A 477 -9.92 24.67 -35.04
C ALA A 477 -10.28 25.21 -33.65
N LEU A 478 -11.06 26.29 -33.65
CA LEU A 478 -11.61 27.03 -32.52
C LEU A 478 -13.12 27.16 -32.72
N PHE A 479 -13.94 26.90 -31.69
CA PHE A 479 -15.41 26.97 -31.81
C PHE A 479 -16.03 27.99 -30.85
N HIS A 480 -17.03 28.70 -31.37
CA HIS A 480 -17.75 29.81 -30.75
C HIS A 480 -19.17 29.36 -30.36
N LEU A 481 -19.64 29.67 -29.14
CA LEU A 481 -20.99 29.34 -28.69
C LEU A 481 -21.66 30.47 -27.91
N SER A 482 -22.94 30.70 -28.22
CA SER A 482 -23.79 31.82 -27.77
C SER A 482 -24.93 31.32 -26.87
N LEU A 483 -25.34 32.13 -25.89
CA LEU A 483 -26.35 31.82 -24.86
C LEU A 483 -27.76 32.30 -25.24
N LEU A 484 -28.81 31.55 -24.85
CA LEU A 484 -30.20 32.01 -24.73
C LEU A 484 -30.82 31.54 -23.39
N PRO A 485 -31.80 32.26 -22.81
CA PRO A 485 -32.19 32.13 -21.41
C PRO A 485 -33.39 31.18 -21.16
N ILE A 486 -33.44 30.75 -19.89
CA ILE A 486 -34.35 29.82 -19.22
C ILE A 486 -35.80 30.33 -19.16
N THR A 487 -36.78 29.41 -19.14
CA THR A 487 -38.04 29.62 -18.39
C THR A 487 -38.46 28.38 -17.59
N ARG A 488 -38.82 28.65 -16.34
CA ARG A 488 -39.26 27.74 -15.26
C ARG A 488 -40.72 27.33 -15.43
N THR A 489 -41.09 26.14 -14.94
CA THR A 489 -42.38 25.88 -14.28
C THR A 489 -42.32 24.65 -13.38
N GLU A 490 -42.84 24.78 -12.16
CA GLU A 490 -43.00 23.77 -11.10
C GLU A 490 -44.40 23.06 -11.19
N PRO A 491 -44.72 22.06 -10.33
CA PRO A 491 -45.35 20.78 -10.72
C PRO A 491 -46.87 20.68 -10.43
N PRO A 492 -47.46 19.47 -10.63
CA PRO A 492 -48.43 19.00 -9.64
C PRO A 492 -48.23 17.53 -9.22
N HIS A 493 -48.59 17.28 -7.96
CA HIS A 493 -48.75 15.97 -7.30
C HIS A 493 -49.90 15.16 -7.92
N HIS A 494 -49.87 13.81 -7.79
CA HIS A 494 -50.97 13.02 -7.20
C HIS A 494 -50.72 11.49 -7.23
N HIS A 495 -51.39 10.84 -6.27
CA HIS A 495 -51.37 9.42 -5.91
C HIS A 495 -52.08 8.47 -6.90
N LEU A 496 -51.74 7.17 -6.77
CA LEU A 496 -52.29 5.97 -7.45
C LEU A 496 -53.81 5.77 -7.26
N PRO A 497 -54.45 5.03 -8.19
CA PRO A 497 -55.05 3.74 -7.82
C PRO A 497 -54.86 2.59 -8.84
N GLN A 498 -55.01 1.37 -8.34
CA GLN A 498 -54.94 0.08 -9.04
C GLN A 498 -56.21 -0.21 -9.86
N HIS A 499 -56.10 -0.28 -11.19
CA HIS A 499 -56.72 -1.26 -12.11
C HIS A 499 -56.30 -0.90 -13.54
N ARG A 500 -56.17 -1.91 -14.43
CA ARG A 500 -55.64 -1.82 -15.80
C ARG A 500 -56.03 -0.54 -16.55
N LEU A 501 -55.13 0.44 -16.55
CA LEU A 501 -55.14 1.57 -17.47
C LEU A 501 -53.97 1.40 -18.45
N PRO A 502 -54.16 1.69 -19.75
CA PRO A 502 -53.04 1.81 -20.68
C PRO A 502 -52.02 2.81 -20.14
N HIS A 503 -50.72 2.54 -20.32
CA HIS A 503 -49.70 3.51 -19.94
C HIS A 503 -50.01 4.83 -20.65
N PRO A 504 -49.94 6.00 -19.98
CA PRO A 504 -50.35 7.28 -20.57
C PRO A 504 -49.57 7.65 -21.85
N ASP A 505 -48.42 7.00 -22.06
CA ASP A 505 -47.62 7.12 -23.28
C ASP A 505 -47.80 5.90 -24.22
N PRO A 506 -48.25 6.11 -25.47
CA PRO A 506 -48.51 5.04 -26.43
C PRO A 506 -47.24 4.29 -26.86
N ALA A 507 -46.05 4.91 -26.81
CA ALA A 507 -44.80 4.25 -27.20
C ALA A 507 -44.42 3.14 -26.19
N ILE A 508 -44.63 3.40 -24.91
CA ILE A 508 -44.35 2.44 -23.83
C ILE A 508 -45.40 1.34 -23.83
N GLU A 509 -46.67 1.67 -24.04
CA GLU A 509 -47.73 0.65 -24.13
C GLU A 509 -47.45 -0.34 -25.28
N ASN A 510 -47.04 0.15 -26.45
CA ASN A 510 -46.66 -0.70 -27.58
C ASN A 510 -45.46 -1.60 -27.25
N LEU A 511 -44.47 -1.10 -26.51
CA LEU A 511 -43.32 -1.89 -26.07
C LEU A 511 -43.73 -2.99 -25.08
N LEU A 512 -44.58 -2.68 -24.10
CA LEU A 512 -45.08 -3.65 -23.12
C LEU A 512 -45.92 -4.76 -23.78
N ARG A 513 -46.70 -4.41 -24.81
CA ARG A 513 -47.43 -5.40 -25.63
C ARG A 513 -46.48 -6.30 -26.41
N ARG A 514 -45.43 -5.75 -27.03
CA ARG A 514 -44.43 -6.51 -27.79
C ARG A 514 -43.71 -7.54 -26.93
N TYR A 515 -43.35 -7.17 -25.69
CA TYR A 515 -42.60 -8.03 -24.76
C TYR A 515 -43.49 -8.70 -23.69
N GLN A 516 -44.78 -8.89 -23.94
CA GLN A 516 -45.73 -9.45 -22.95
C GLN A 516 -45.26 -10.79 -22.34
N GLN A 517 -44.46 -11.56 -23.09
CA GLN A 517 -43.90 -12.84 -22.66
C GLN A 517 -43.02 -12.75 -21.40
N ILE A 518 -42.26 -11.66 -21.21
CA ILE A 518 -41.39 -11.51 -20.02
C ILE A 518 -42.17 -11.31 -18.72
N PHE A 519 -43.44 -10.92 -18.81
CA PHE A 519 -44.31 -10.63 -17.67
C PHE A 519 -45.18 -11.83 -17.25
N GLN A 520 -45.04 -12.96 -17.95
CA GLN A 520 -45.76 -14.18 -17.61
C GLN A 520 -45.14 -14.85 -16.37
N LYS A 521 -45.98 -15.47 -15.54
CA LYS A 521 -45.50 -16.21 -14.37
C LYS A 521 -44.82 -17.49 -14.86
N PRO A 522 -43.54 -17.74 -14.51
CA PRO A 522 -42.88 -18.98 -14.89
C PRO A 522 -43.57 -20.17 -14.22
N THR A 523 -43.85 -21.21 -15.00
CA THR A 523 -44.50 -22.45 -14.55
C THR A 523 -43.53 -23.62 -14.44
N THR A 524 -42.29 -23.47 -14.92
CA THR A 524 -41.26 -24.50 -14.94
C THR A 524 -39.95 -23.97 -14.37
N LEU A 525 -39.00 -24.87 -14.07
CA LEU A 525 -37.64 -24.50 -13.74
C LEU A 525 -36.99 -23.72 -14.90
N PRO A 526 -36.08 -22.77 -14.61
CA PRO A 526 -35.33 -22.06 -15.64
C PRO A 526 -34.44 -23.04 -16.43
N PRO A 527 -34.10 -22.72 -17.69
CA PRO A 527 -33.13 -23.48 -18.47
C PRO A 527 -31.78 -23.57 -17.73
N PRO A 528 -30.94 -24.59 -18.00
CA PRO A 528 -29.55 -24.58 -17.56
C PRO A 528 -28.82 -23.38 -18.21
N ARG A 529 -28.12 -22.59 -17.39
CA ARG A 529 -27.36 -21.39 -17.81
C ARG A 529 -25.86 -21.58 -17.55
N ASN A 530 -25.02 -20.69 -18.10
CA ASN A 530 -23.57 -20.69 -17.86
C ASN A 530 -23.18 -20.59 -16.38
N VAL A 531 -24.05 -19.98 -15.56
CA VAL A 531 -23.91 -19.93 -14.10
C VAL A 531 -25.12 -20.62 -13.48
N THR A 532 -24.91 -21.77 -12.88
CA THR A 532 -25.89 -22.47 -12.04
C THR A 532 -25.61 -22.18 -10.57
N HIS A 533 -26.66 -22.09 -9.75
CA HIS A 533 -26.48 -21.88 -8.31
C HIS A 533 -25.84 -23.11 -7.67
N HIS A 534 -24.66 -22.94 -7.10
CA HIS A 534 -23.96 -23.96 -6.33
C HIS A 534 -23.93 -23.56 -4.85
N ILE A 535 -24.25 -24.50 -3.97
CA ILE A 535 -24.12 -24.34 -2.52
C ILE A 535 -22.81 -25.00 -2.12
N ASN A 536 -21.75 -24.19 -1.99
CA ASN A 536 -20.42 -24.66 -1.59
C ASN A 536 -20.38 -24.79 -0.06
N LEU A 537 -20.10 -25.96 0.48
CA LEU A 537 -20.00 -26.18 1.92
C LEU A 537 -18.53 -26.17 2.37
N PHE A 538 -18.27 -25.86 3.65
CA PHE A 538 -16.92 -26.01 4.20
C PHE A 538 -16.42 -27.45 4.07
N PRO A 539 -15.15 -27.69 3.69
CA PRO A 539 -14.55 -29.02 3.67
C PRO A 539 -14.70 -29.65 5.06
N SER A 540 -15.09 -30.93 5.14
CA SER A 540 -15.41 -31.70 6.36
C SER A 540 -16.76 -31.44 7.07
N SER A 541 -17.64 -30.62 6.50
CA SER A 541 -19.01 -30.46 7.04
C SER A 541 -19.84 -31.75 6.88
N SER A 542 -20.42 -32.23 7.98
CA SER A 542 -21.36 -33.35 7.94
C SER A 542 -22.72 -32.92 7.38
N PRO A 543 -23.49 -33.85 6.78
CA PRO A 543 -24.83 -33.54 6.31
C PRO A 543 -25.73 -33.00 7.42
N ILE A 544 -26.30 -31.82 7.20
CA ILE A 544 -27.23 -31.19 8.15
C ILE A 544 -28.57 -31.90 8.07
N ASN A 545 -28.94 -32.63 9.13
CA ASN A 545 -30.21 -33.32 9.24
C ASN A 545 -31.00 -32.80 10.46
N VAL A 546 -31.84 -31.80 10.21
CA VAL A 546 -32.66 -31.15 11.25
C VAL A 546 -34.09 -31.67 11.20
N ARG A 547 -34.59 -32.15 12.34
CA ARG A 547 -35.95 -32.71 12.45
C ARG A 547 -37.02 -31.64 12.14
N PRO A 548 -38.13 -32.00 11.47
CA PRO A 548 -39.26 -31.09 11.27
C PRO A 548 -39.85 -30.58 12.59
N TYR A 549 -40.36 -29.35 12.58
CA TYR A 549 -41.15 -28.84 13.71
C TYR A 549 -42.49 -29.57 13.84
N ARG A 550 -43.04 -29.57 15.05
CA ARG A 550 -44.39 -30.10 15.31
C ARG A 550 -45.44 -29.08 14.90
N TYR A 551 -46.35 -29.46 14.02
CA TYR A 551 -47.43 -28.60 13.54
C TYR A 551 -48.81 -29.09 13.99
N PRO A 552 -49.72 -28.18 14.36
CA PRO A 552 -51.15 -28.47 14.43
C PRO A 552 -51.69 -28.97 13.09
N HIS A 553 -52.71 -29.83 13.11
CA HIS A 553 -53.28 -30.48 11.91
C HIS A 553 -53.65 -29.49 10.78
N PHE A 554 -54.21 -28.33 11.12
CA PHE A 554 -54.58 -27.32 10.11
C PHE A 554 -53.37 -26.73 9.39
N GLN A 555 -52.24 -26.53 10.08
CA GLN A 555 -50.98 -26.05 9.49
C GLN A 555 -50.33 -27.13 8.63
N LYS A 556 -50.37 -28.38 9.09
CA LYS A 556 -49.87 -29.52 8.33
C LYS A 556 -50.61 -29.68 6.99
N THR A 557 -51.93 -29.56 7.02
CA THR A 557 -52.78 -29.66 5.80
C THR A 557 -52.40 -28.59 4.77
N GLU A 558 -52.11 -27.36 5.22
CA GLU A 558 -51.67 -26.28 4.34
C GLU A 558 -50.25 -26.52 3.79
N ILE A 559 -49.33 -27.06 4.59
CA ILE A 559 -48.00 -27.47 4.11
C ILE A 559 -48.12 -28.54 3.02
N GLU A 560 -48.93 -29.57 3.26
CA GLU A 560 -49.15 -30.66 2.30
C GLU A 560 -49.75 -30.16 0.98
N LYS A 561 -50.70 -29.22 1.05
CA LYS A 561 -51.26 -28.54 -0.12
C LYS A 561 -50.18 -27.78 -0.91
N GLN A 562 -49.40 -26.91 -0.27
CA GLN A 562 -48.35 -26.14 -0.96
C GLN A 562 -47.24 -27.04 -1.53
N VAL A 563 -46.91 -28.15 -0.85
CA VAL A 563 -45.97 -29.15 -1.35
C VAL A 563 -46.52 -29.86 -2.59
N SER A 564 -47.80 -30.24 -2.59
CA SER A 564 -48.47 -30.82 -3.75
C SER A 564 -48.45 -29.87 -4.96
N ASP A 565 -48.75 -28.59 -4.73
CA ASP A 565 -48.69 -27.56 -5.77
C ASP A 565 -47.28 -27.44 -6.36
N LEU A 566 -46.24 -27.39 -5.51
CA LEU A 566 -44.84 -27.28 -5.95
C LEU A 566 -44.35 -28.55 -6.68
N LEU A 567 -44.81 -29.74 -6.28
CA LEU A 567 -44.54 -31.01 -6.96
C LEU A 567 -45.20 -31.03 -8.35
N SER A 568 -46.47 -30.62 -8.44
CA SER A 568 -47.20 -30.55 -9.71
C SER A 568 -46.59 -29.56 -10.70
N ALA A 569 -46.00 -28.47 -10.19
CA ALA A 569 -45.26 -27.48 -10.96
C ALA A 569 -43.82 -27.92 -11.32
N GLY A 570 -43.35 -29.07 -10.82
CA GLY A 570 -41.99 -29.57 -11.06
C GLY A 570 -40.88 -28.71 -10.45
N LEU A 571 -41.20 -27.84 -9.48
CA LEU A 571 -40.22 -26.98 -8.80
C LEU A 571 -39.45 -27.72 -7.71
N ILE A 572 -40.06 -28.76 -7.14
CA ILE A 572 -39.44 -29.67 -6.18
C ILE A 572 -39.66 -31.12 -6.61
N ARG A 573 -38.85 -32.03 -6.08
CA ARG A 573 -38.99 -33.48 -6.29
C ARG A 573 -38.79 -34.23 -4.97
N PRO A 574 -39.36 -35.44 -4.82
CA PRO A 574 -39.00 -36.32 -3.71
C PRO A 574 -37.50 -36.60 -3.72
N SER A 575 -36.89 -36.68 -2.54
CA SER A 575 -35.45 -36.87 -2.37
C SER A 575 -35.16 -37.71 -1.14
N THR A 576 -34.16 -38.59 -1.23
CA THR A 576 -33.63 -39.39 -0.11
C THR A 576 -32.30 -38.81 0.39
N SER A 577 -32.15 -37.48 0.30
CA SER A 577 -30.93 -36.77 0.68
C SER A 577 -30.60 -36.97 2.16
N PRO A 578 -29.30 -37.09 2.52
CA PRO A 578 -28.89 -37.04 3.93
C PRO A 578 -29.07 -35.64 4.56
N TYR A 579 -29.39 -34.62 3.75
CA TYR A 579 -29.68 -33.26 4.21
C TYR A 579 -31.18 -33.04 4.41
N SER A 580 -31.54 -32.41 5.53
CA SER A 580 -32.91 -31.98 5.81
C SER A 580 -32.93 -30.63 6.53
N SER A 581 -33.91 -29.79 6.19
CA SER A 581 -34.16 -28.51 6.84
C SER A 581 -35.66 -28.39 7.11
N PRO A 582 -36.07 -27.95 8.31
CA PRO A 582 -37.48 -27.88 8.64
C PRO A 582 -38.13 -26.72 7.88
N VAL A 583 -39.43 -26.88 7.64
CA VAL A 583 -40.28 -25.81 7.10
C VAL A 583 -40.70 -24.89 8.25
N LEU A 584 -41.22 -23.69 7.96
CA LEU A 584 -41.89 -22.77 8.86
C LEU A 584 -43.05 -22.12 8.10
N LEU A 585 -44.21 -22.00 8.71
CA LEU A 585 -45.33 -21.27 8.13
C LEU A 585 -45.36 -19.84 8.67
N VAL A 586 -45.38 -18.86 7.77
CA VAL A 586 -45.49 -17.45 8.10
C VAL A 586 -46.74 -16.87 7.45
N LYS A 587 -47.55 -16.14 8.20
CA LYS A 587 -48.68 -15.40 7.62
C LYS A 587 -48.18 -14.19 6.84
N LYS A 588 -48.66 -14.03 5.61
CA LYS A 588 -48.49 -12.80 4.83
C LYS A 588 -49.45 -11.72 5.35
N LYS A 589 -49.20 -10.47 4.95
CA LYS A 589 -50.09 -9.32 5.25
C LYS A 589 -51.51 -9.50 4.70
N ASP A 590 -51.66 -10.32 3.64
CA ASP A 590 -52.94 -10.67 3.01
C ASP A 590 -53.69 -11.82 3.73
N GLY A 591 -53.16 -12.32 4.86
CA GLY A 591 -53.73 -13.42 5.63
C GLY A 591 -53.40 -14.83 5.11
N THR A 592 -52.80 -14.97 3.93
CA THR A 592 -52.40 -16.26 3.36
C THR A 592 -51.14 -16.82 4.01
N TRP A 593 -50.98 -18.15 4.01
CA TRP A 593 -49.79 -18.82 4.52
C TRP A 593 -48.66 -18.85 3.49
N ARG A 594 -47.43 -18.63 3.95
CA ARG A 594 -46.20 -18.83 3.18
C ARG A 594 -45.36 -19.92 3.84
N MET A 595 -45.05 -20.96 3.07
CA MET A 595 -44.05 -21.95 3.42
C MET A 595 -42.64 -21.37 3.26
N CYS A 596 -41.85 -21.35 4.34
CA CYS A 596 -40.45 -20.93 4.36
C CYS A 596 -39.58 -22.11 4.82
N VAL A 597 -38.48 -22.42 4.13
CA VAL A 597 -37.54 -23.45 4.59
C VAL A 597 -36.47 -22.80 5.47
N ASP A 598 -36.22 -23.35 6.64
CA ASP A 598 -35.25 -22.83 7.60
C ASP A 598 -33.83 -23.35 7.30
N TYR A 599 -33.15 -22.67 6.38
CA TYR A 599 -31.78 -22.98 6.01
C TYR A 599 -30.72 -22.42 6.97
N ARG A 600 -31.05 -21.95 8.18
CA ARG A 600 -30.04 -21.35 9.09
C ARG A 600 -28.87 -22.28 9.40
N ALA A 601 -29.16 -23.55 9.69
CA ALA A 601 -28.13 -24.55 9.95
C ALA A 601 -27.28 -24.87 8.71
N LEU A 602 -27.89 -24.89 7.52
CA LEU A 602 -27.19 -25.08 6.24
C LEU A 602 -26.32 -23.86 5.90
N ASN A 603 -26.85 -22.65 6.03
CA ASN A 603 -26.16 -21.40 5.75
C ASN A 603 -24.95 -21.17 6.68
N ALA A 604 -24.98 -21.72 7.91
CA ALA A 604 -23.85 -21.66 8.83
C ALA A 604 -22.64 -22.47 8.36
N VAL A 605 -22.87 -23.54 7.58
CA VAL A 605 -21.83 -24.41 7.01
C VAL A 605 -21.55 -24.14 5.53
N THR A 606 -22.22 -23.13 4.95
CA THR A 606 -22.07 -22.73 3.55
C THR A 606 -20.98 -21.64 3.42
N ILE A 607 -20.07 -21.82 2.47
CA ILE A 607 -19.09 -20.82 2.06
C ILE A 607 -19.84 -19.69 1.35
N ARG A 608 -19.73 -18.48 1.88
CA ARG A 608 -20.38 -17.30 1.28
C ARG A 608 -19.71 -16.96 -0.04
N ASP A 609 -20.47 -17.05 -1.12
CA ASP A 609 -20.07 -16.63 -2.46
C ASP A 609 -20.72 -15.27 -2.79
N SER A 610 -20.10 -14.50 -3.67
CA SER A 610 -20.60 -13.19 -4.14
C SER A 610 -20.66 -13.19 -5.66
N CYS A 611 -21.81 -13.58 -6.20
CA CYS A 611 -22.05 -13.59 -7.65
C CYS A 611 -22.33 -12.16 -8.16
N HIS A 612 -21.67 -11.76 -9.25
CA HIS A 612 -21.95 -10.51 -9.97
C HIS A 612 -22.74 -10.78 -11.26
N GLU A 613 -23.71 -9.91 -11.54
CA GLU A 613 -24.72 -10.04 -12.59
C GLU A 613 -24.14 -9.88 -14.01
N GLN A 614 -23.92 -11.00 -14.68
CA GLN A 614 -23.34 -11.07 -16.04
C GLN A 614 -24.32 -10.65 -17.16
N LEU A 615 -25.63 -10.61 -16.89
CA LEU A 615 -26.64 -10.37 -17.93
C LEU A 615 -26.74 -8.90 -18.35
N VAL A 616 -26.68 -7.98 -17.37
CA VAL A 616 -26.90 -6.55 -17.60
C VAL A 616 -25.56 -5.78 -17.69
N THR A 617 -24.43 -6.48 -17.53
CA THR A 617 -23.07 -5.91 -17.55
C THR A 617 -22.81 -4.94 -18.71
N PRO A 618 -23.23 -5.21 -19.96
CA PRO A 618 -23.01 -4.28 -21.08
C PRO A 618 -23.73 -2.93 -20.90
N PHE A 619 -24.83 -2.91 -20.15
CA PHE A 619 -25.70 -1.74 -19.95
C PHE A 619 -25.45 -1.03 -18.62
N LEU A 620 -24.69 -1.66 -17.70
CA LEU A 620 -24.37 -1.12 -16.40
C LEU A 620 -23.62 0.22 -16.55
N ARG A 621 -24.05 1.22 -15.76
CA ARG A 621 -23.47 2.58 -15.69
C ARG A 621 -23.58 3.42 -16.98
N HIS A 622 -24.24 2.90 -18.02
CA HIS A 622 -24.58 3.64 -19.24
C HIS A 622 -26.05 4.04 -19.26
N CYS A 623 -26.94 3.06 -19.09
CA CYS A 623 -28.40 3.27 -19.09
C CYS A 623 -29.14 2.49 -18.01
N ALA A 624 -28.47 1.59 -17.29
CA ALA A 624 -29.05 0.82 -16.21
C ALA A 624 -28.11 0.68 -15.00
N THR A 625 -28.68 0.51 -13.83
CA THR A 625 -28.03 0.03 -12.61
C THR A 625 -28.85 -1.12 -12.05
N VAL A 626 -28.18 -2.17 -11.58
CA VAL A 626 -28.83 -3.34 -11.00
C VAL A 626 -28.30 -3.56 -9.60
N PHE A 627 -29.20 -3.95 -8.70
CA PHE A 627 -28.87 -4.39 -7.36
C PHE A 627 -29.72 -5.61 -7.01
N PHE A 628 -29.12 -6.79 -7.13
CA PHE A 628 -29.78 -8.09 -6.96
C PHE A 628 -30.95 -8.29 -7.93
N ASP A 629 -32.18 -8.15 -7.43
CA ASP A 629 -33.41 -8.33 -8.19
C ASP A 629 -33.99 -7.02 -8.75
N ASP A 630 -33.50 -5.87 -8.29
CA ASP A 630 -34.00 -4.56 -8.70
C ASP A 630 -33.14 -3.98 -9.85
N ILE A 631 -33.78 -3.74 -10.99
CA ILE A 631 -33.17 -3.12 -12.18
C ILE A 631 -33.73 -1.69 -12.33
N LEU A 632 -32.86 -0.69 -12.19
CA LEU A 632 -33.18 0.70 -12.45
C LEU A 632 -32.65 1.12 -13.83
N VAL A 633 -33.54 1.59 -14.70
CA VAL A 633 -33.22 2.10 -16.04
C VAL A 633 -33.43 3.61 -16.05
N TYR A 634 -32.44 4.37 -16.50
CA TYR A 634 -32.50 5.84 -16.50
C TYR A 634 -32.03 6.41 -17.83
N SER A 635 -32.60 7.54 -18.25
CA SER A 635 -32.35 8.15 -19.56
C SER A 635 -32.70 9.65 -19.55
N LYS A 636 -32.06 10.45 -20.41
CA LYS A 636 -32.29 11.91 -20.47
C LYS A 636 -33.62 12.29 -21.11
N THR A 637 -34.05 11.54 -22.13
CA THR A 637 -35.29 11.78 -22.87
C THR A 637 -36.11 10.50 -22.94
N LEU A 638 -37.43 10.66 -23.10
CA LEU A 638 -38.35 9.55 -23.22
C LEU A 638 -38.06 8.67 -24.45
N SER A 639 -37.73 9.27 -25.59
CA SER A 639 -37.40 8.55 -26.82
C SER A 639 -36.20 7.60 -26.64
N LEU A 640 -35.14 8.09 -26.00
CA LEU A 640 -33.97 7.28 -25.64
C LEU A 640 -34.33 6.22 -24.58
N HIS A 641 -35.21 6.56 -23.64
CA HIS A 641 -35.66 5.63 -22.61
C HIS A 641 -36.37 4.41 -23.19
N VAL A 642 -37.21 4.60 -24.21
CA VAL A 642 -37.88 3.48 -24.90
C VAL A 642 -36.87 2.55 -25.58
N GLN A 643 -35.82 3.10 -26.21
CA GLN A 643 -34.74 2.30 -26.81
C GLN A 643 -33.96 1.53 -25.75
N HIS A 644 -33.61 2.16 -24.63
CA HIS A 644 -32.92 1.51 -23.52
C HIS A 644 -33.76 0.39 -22.90
N LEU A 645 -35.07 0.60 -22.71
CA LEU A 645 -35.99 -0.42 -22.23
C LEU A 645 -36.09 -1.59 -23.21
N GLU A 646 -36.14 -1.32 -24.52
CA GLU A 646 -36.18 -2.38 -25.55
C GLU A 646 -34.92 -3.25 -25.52
N MET A 647 -33.73 -2.64 -25.38
CA MET A 647 -32.48 -3.39 -25.25
C MET A 647 -32.46 -4.30 -24.02
N ILE A 648 -32.95 -3.79 -22.87
CA ILE A 648 -32.99 -4.55 -21.62
C ILE A 648 -34.04 -5.65 -21.69
N PHE A 649 -35.23 -5.39 -22.22
CA PHE A 649 -36.25 -6.42 -22.42
C PHE A 649 -35.79 -7.51 -23.38
N LYS A 650 -35.05 -7.16 -24.43
CA LYS A 650 -34.42 -8.15 -25.32
C LYS A 650 -33.40 -9.01 -24.57
N ALA A 651 -32.50 -8.40 -23.80
CA ALA A 651 -31.52 -9.14 -23.00
C ALA A 651 -32.18 -10.06 -21.96
N LEU A 652 -33.26 -9.61 -21.31
CA LEU A 652 -34.05 -10.41 -20.37
C LEU A 652 -34.76 -11.57 -21.08
N LEU A 653 -35.31 -11.33 -22.27
CA LEU A 653 -35.96 -12.36 -23.08
C LEU A 653 -34.96 -13.43 -23.54
N ASP A 654 -33.81 -13.01 -24.07
CA ASP A 654 -32.72 -13.88 -24.51
C ASP A 654 -32.17 -14.71 -23.33
N GLY A 655 -32.05 -14.10 -22.14
CA GLY A 655 -31.65 -14.79 -20.91
C GLY A 655 -32.76 -15.60 -20.22
N GLN A 656 -33.98 -15.59 -20.76
CA GLN A 656 -35.19 -16.20 -20.20
C GLN A 656 -35.45 -15.80 -18.73
N PHE A 657 -35.37 -14.49 -18.46
CA PHE A 657 -35.71 -13.87 -17.18
C PHE A 657 -37.13 -13.27 -17.24
N TYR A 658 -37.83 -13.33 -16.12
CA TYR A 658 -39.22 -12.89 -16.00
C TYR A 658 -39.35 -11.74 -15.01
N LEU A 659 -40.14 -10.73 -15.36
CA LEU A 659 -40.43 -9.57 -14.52
C LEU A 659 -41.83 -9.67 -13.92
N LYS A 660 -41.96 -9.32 -12.64
CA LYS A 660 -43.27 -9.27 -12.00
C LYS A 660 -43.93 -7.92 -12.27
N TYR A 661 -44.81 -7.85 -13.27
CA TYR A 661 -45.47 -6.62 -13.73
C TYR A 661 -46.04 -5.76 -12.59
N ASN A 662 -46.72 -6.38 -11.61
CA ASN A 662 -47.33 -5.65 -10.47
C ASN A 662 -46.34 -4.92 -9.55
N LYS A 663 -45.04 -5.22 -9.67
CA LYS A 663 -43.96 -4.53 -8.95
C LYS A 663 -43.16 -3.57 -9.85
N CYS A 664 -43.39 -3.61 -11.16
CA CYS A 664 -42.68 -2.77 -12.11
C CYS A 664 -43.37 -1.41 -12.21
N VAL A 665 -42.56 -0.36 -12.31
CA VAL A 665 -43.02 1.00 -12.54
C VAL A 665 -42.26 1.53 -13.76
N PHE A 666 -42.97 2.04 -14.76
CA PHE A 666 -42.39 2.43 -16.05
C PHE A 666 -42.43 3.95 -16.26
N ALA A 667 -41.34 4.50 -16.81
CA ALA A 667 -41.18 5.88 -17.27
C ALA A 667 -41.73 6.97 -16.33
N GLN A 668 -41.43 6.86 -15.04
CA GLN A 668 -41.78 7.88 -14.06
C GLN A 668 -40.69 8.94 -13.96
N LYS A 669 -41.08 10.15 -13.58
CA LYS A 669 -40.14 11.24 -13.26
C LYS A 669 -39.49 11.10 -11.87
N GLN A 670 -40.09 10.27 -11.02
CA GLN A 670 -39.66 9.98 -9.65
C GLN A 670 -39.91 8.49 -9.38
N VAL A 671 -38.93 7.79 -8.80
CA VAL A 671 -38.98 6.34 -8.56
C VAL A 671 -38.37 6.00 -7.21
N ASP A 672 -39.02 5.08 -6.49
CA ASP A 672 -38.49 4.48 -5.27
C ASP A 672 -37.48 3.38 -5.63
N TYR A 673 -36.23 3.51 -5.18
CA TYR A 673 -35.15 2.56 -5.45
C TYR A 673 -34.23 2.43 -4.23
N LEU A 674 -34.08 1.20 -3.71
CA LEU A 674 -33.23 0.86 -2.56
C LEU A 674 -33.48 1.68 -1.28
N GLY A 675 -34.74 2.03 -1.01
CA GLY A 675 -35.12 2.84 0.15
C GLY A 675 -34.82 4.33 -0.01
N HIS A 676 -34.58 4.79 -1.24
CA HIS A 676 -34.46 6.20 -1.59
C HIS A 676 -35.46 6.55 -2.68
N VAL A 677 -35.87 7.80 -2.71
CA VAL A 677 -36.67 8.36 -3.79
C VAL A 677 -35.72 9.09 -4.74
N VAL A 678 -35.66 8.66 -5.99
CA VAL A 678 -34.77 9.22 -7.02
C VAL A 678 -35.62 10.05 -7.98
N SER A 679 -35.27 11.32 -8.15
CA SER A 679 -35.96 12.25 -9.05
C SER A 679 -34.98 13.08 -9.86
N GLY A 680 -35.48 13.86 -10.84
CA GLY A 680 -34.67 14.83 -11.57
C GLY A 680 -34.06 15.94 -10.70
N ARG A 681 -34.56 16.15 -9.47
CA ARG A 681 -34.01 17.10 -8.49
C ARG A 681 -32.86 16.51 -7.68
N GLY A 682 -32.78 15.19 -7.58
CA GLY A 682 -31.79 14.49 -6.75
C GLY A 682 -32.36 13.26 -6.06
N VAL A 683 -31.69 12.86 -4.98
CA VAL A 683 -32.01 11.70 -4.15
C VAL A 683 -32.52 12.18 -2.78
N GLU A 684 -33.62 11.61 -2.31
CA GLU A 684 -34.23 11.90 -1.02
C GLU A 684 -34.52 10.61 -0.22
N PRO A 685 -34.61 10.68 1.12
CA PRO A 685 -35.06 9.56 1.94
C PRO A 685 -36.52 9.20 1.67
N GLU A 686 -36.87 7.92 1.79
CA GLU A 686 -38.25 7.46 1.61
C GLU A 686 -39.19 7.99 2.72
N PRO A 687 -40.30 8.70 2.39
CA PRO A 687 -41.19 9.28 3.39
C PRO A 687 -41.80 8.27 4.37
N SER A 688 -42.06 7.05 3.88
CA SER A 688 -42.62 5.95 4.69
C SER A 688 -41.66 5.54 5.83
N LYS A 689 -40.35 5.59 5.56
CA LYS A 689 -39.29 5.26 6.53
C LYS A 689 -39.07 6.39 7.51
N ILE A 690 -39.15 7.63 7.06
CA ILE A 690 -39.12 8.81 7.95
C ILE A 690 -40.31 8.75 8.92
N GLN A 691 -41.52 8.45 8.43
CA GLN A 691 -42.70 8.31 9.29
C GLN A 691 -42.52 7.21 10.33
N ALA A 692 -41.91 6.08 9.96
CA ALA A 692 -41.59 5.01 10.90
C ALA A 692 -40.57 5.44 11.97
N MET A 693 -39.59 6.29 11.64
CA MET A 693 -38.65 6.86 12.62
C MET A 693 -39.33 7.84 13.58
N LEU A 694 -40.26 8.65 13.09
CA LEU A 694 -41.02 9.60 13.92
C LEU A 694 -41.90 8.88 14.94
N GLN A 695 -42.60 7.84 14.48
CA GLN A 695 -43.47 6.98 15.30
C GLN A 695 -42.69 6.01 16.19
N TRP A 696 -41.35 5.97 16.10
CA TRP A 696 -40.54 5.05 16.89
C TRP A 696 -40.66 5.39 18.39
N PRO A 697 -41.08 4.44 19.24
CA PRO A 697 -41.21 4.67 20.68
C PRO A 697 -39.84 4.89 21.32
N THR A 698 -39.80 5.55 22.48
CA THR A 698 -38.55 5.71 23.23
C THR A 698 -37.96 4.33 23.55
N PRO A 699 -36.71 4.04 23.14
CA PRO A 699 -36.08 2.74 23.36
C PRO A 699 -35.97 2.40 24.84
N THR A 700 -36.44 1.21 25.22
CA THR A 700 -36.35 0.68 26.60
C THR A 700 -35.28 -0.39 26.74
N SER A 701 -34.71 -0.86 25.63
CA SER A 701 -33.65 -1.84 25.59
C SER A 701 -32.56 -1.50 24.57
N VAL A 702 -31.35 -2.03 24.80
CA VAL A 702 -30.21 -1.89 23.87
C VAL A 702 -30.56 -2.38 22.46
N LYS A 703 -31.36 -3.44 22.32
CA LYS A 703 -31.75 -3.97 21.00
C LYS A 703 -32.67 -3.01 20.23
N GLU A 704 -33.60 -2.36 20.92
CA GLU A 704 -34.48 -1.35 20.31
C GLU A 704 -33.68 -0.12 19.89
N LEU A 705 -32.71 0.31 20.71
CA LEU A 705 -31.82 1.41 20.40
C LEU A 705 -30.90 1.10 19.21
N GLN A 706 -30.34 -0.12 19.14
CA GLN A 706 -29.59 -0.60 17.98
C GLN A 706 -30.43 -0.62 16.70
N GLY A 707 -31.69 -1.03 16.80
CA GLY A 707 -32.65 -0.99 15.69
C GLY A 707 -32.89 0.43 15.18
N PHE A 708 -33.11 1.38 16.09
CA PHE A 708 -33.27 2.79 15.77
C PHE A 708 -32.01 3.38 15.11
N LEU A 709 -30.83 3.21 15.74
CA LEU A 709 -29.56 3.71 15.23
C LEU A 709 -29.14 3.06 13.91
N GLY A 710 -29.52 1.80 13.67
CA GLY A 710 -29.33 1.12 12.40
C GLY A 710 -30.15 1.76 11.28
N LEU A 711 -31.42 2.07 11.56
CA LEU A 711 -32.32 2.70 10.60
C LEU A 711 -31.93 4.18 10.32
N THR A 712 -31.62 4.97 11.35
CA THR A 712 -31.16 6.36 11.18
C THR A 712 -29.75 6.41 10.57
N GLY A 713 -28.89 5.44 10.91
CA GLY A 713 -27.54 5.30 10.38
C GLY A 713 -27.51 5.01 8.88
N PHE A 714 -28.53 4.35 8.33
CA PHE A 714 -28.70 4.15 6.89
C PHE A 714 -28.79 5.50 6.14
N TYR A 715 -29.46 6.50 6.72
CA TYR A 715 -29.63 7.84 6.15
C TYR A 715 -28.61 8.87 6.64
N ARG A 716 -27.53 8.47 7.32
CA ARG A 716 -26.49 9.40 7.82
C ARG A 716 -25.89 10.32 6.75
N LYS A 717 -25.91 9.89 5.48
CA LYS A 717 -25.39 10.67 4.33
C LYS A 717 -26.22 11.92 4.01
N PHE A 718 -27.45 12.00 4.51
CA PHE A 718 -28.36 13.13 4.33
C PHE A 718 -28.29 14.13 5.49
N ILE A 719 -27.70 13.73 6.62
CA ILE A 719 -27.73 14.51 7.86
C ILE A 719 -26.36 15.14 8.12
N ARG A 720 -26.34 16.47 8.23
CA ARG A 720 -25.16 17.20 8.69
C ARG A 720 -24.88 16.85 10.15
N ASP A 721 -23.62 16.57 10.47
CA ASP A 721 -23.13 16.30 11.83
C ASP A 721 -23.81 15.15 12.58
N TYR A 722 -24.33 14.16 11.84
CA TYR A 722 -25.01 12.98 12.40
C TYR A 722 -24.27 12.35 13.58
N ALA A 723 -22.95 12.19 13.47
CA ALA A 723 -22.12 11.59 14.51
C ALA A 723 -22.12 12.38 15.83
N SER A 724 -22.20 13.71 15.76
CA SER A 724 -22.29 14.56 16.95
C SER A 724 -23.64 14.39 17.64
N ILE A 725 -24.72 14.37 16.86
CA ILE A 725 -26.09 14.22 17.39
C ILE A 725 -26.29 12.81 17.96
N ALA A 726 -25.76 11.77 17.30
CA ALA A 726 -25.90 10.38 17.72
C ALA A 726 -24.95 9.97 18.85
N SER A 727 -23.94 10.77 19.18
CA SER A 727 -22.90 10.41 20.16
C SER A 727 -23.47 10.00 21.53
N PRO A 728 -24.43 10.72 22.14
CA PRO A 728 -24.99 10.34 23.44
C PRO A 728 -25.72 8.98 23.38
N LEU A 729 -26.39 8.69 22.26
CA LEU A 729 -27.10 7.42 22.06
C LEU A 729 -26.15 6.25 21.81
N THR A 730 -25.03 6.49 21.10
CA THR A 730 -24.03 5.44 20.88
C THR A 730 -23.30 5.05 22.17
N THR A 731 -23.15 5.96 23.13
CA THR A 731 -22.55 5.67 24.44
C THR A 731 -23.38 4.65 25.24
N LEU A 732 -24.71 4.67 25.07
CA LEU A 732 -25.62 3.71 25.72
C LEU A 732 -25.50 2.27 25.19
N LEU A 733 -24.77 2.07 24.09
CA LEU A 733 -24.50 0.73 23.54
C LEU A 733 -23.32 0.03 24.23
N CYS A 734 -22.56 0.75 25.06
CA CYS A 734 -21.46 0.18 25.84
C CYS A 734 -21.99 -0.78 26.92
N LYS A 735 -21.16 -1.77 27.28
CA LYS A 735 -21.52 -2.80 28.26
C LYS A 735 -21.90 -2.15 29.60
N ASP A 736 -23.07 -2.54 30.14
CA ASP A 736 -23.63 -2.08 31.41
C ASP A 736 -23.91 -0.56 31.50
N ALA A 737 -24.04 0.14 30.36
CA ALA A 737 -24.19 1.60 30.27
C ALA A 737 -25.59 2.09 29.85
N PHE A 738 -26.59 1.20 29.78
CA PHE A 738 -27.93 1.57 29.30
C PHE A 738 -28.76 2.24 30.39
N GLU A 739 -28.59 3.55 30.52
CA GLU A 739 -29.41 4.43 31.37
C GLU A 739 -30.00 5.57 30.53
N TRP A 740 -31.31 5.53 30.29
CA TRP A 740 -31.98 6.56 29.51
C TRP A 740 -32.14 7.84 30.34
N ASN A 741 -31.43 8.90 29.95
CA ASN A 741 -31.44 10.19 30.64
C ASN A 741 -31.93 11.33 29.73
N GLU A 742 -32.09 12.53 30.29
CA GLU A 742 -32.56 13.71 29.54
C GLU A 742 -31.66 14.07 28.34
N VAL A 743 -30.34 13.84 28.46
CA VAL A 743 -29.37 14.07 27.36
C VAL A 743 -29.61 13.10 26.21
N SER A 744 -29.92 11.84 26.51
CA SER A 744 -30.24 10.81 25.52
C SER A 744 -31.59 11.07 24.86
N GLN A 745 -32.57 11.53 25.63
CA GLN A 745 -33.87 11.95 25.09
C GLN A 745 -33.72 13.15 24.13
N ALA A 746 -32.96 14.16 24.53
CA ALA A 746 -32.69 15.31 23.68
C ALA A 746 -31.97 14.92 22.37
N ALA A 747 -31.00 14.01 22.43
CA ALA A 747 -30.31 13.48 21.25
C ALA A 747 -31.25 12.66 20.33
N PHE A 748 -32.15 11.88 20.92
CA PHE A 748 -33.16 11.11 20.19
C PHE A 748 -34.15 12.01 19.44
N ASP A 749 -34.65 13.06 20.09
CA ASP A 749 -35.59 14.02 19.49
C ASP A 749 -34.89 14.90 18.44
N ALA A 750 -33.63 15.29 18.69
CA ALA A 750 -32.81 16.02 17.72
C ALA A 750 -32.56 15.22 16.44
N LEU A 751 -32.28 13.91 16.54
CA LEU A 751 -32.14 13.04 15.37
C LEU A 751 -33.44 12.90 14.59
N LYS A 752 -34.59 12.76 15.26
CA LYS A 752 -35.91 12.72 14.61
C LYS A 752 -36.20 14.01 13.84
N SER A 753 -35.92 15.16 14.45
CA SER A 753 -36.06 16.46 13.80
C SER A 753 -35.14 16.59 12.58
N ALA A 754 -33.87 16.20 12.71
CA ALA A 754 -32.90 16.25 11.61
C ALA A 754 -33.31 15.35 10.42
N MET A 755 -33.89 14.18 10.68
CA MET A 755 -34.40 13.28 9.63
C MET A 755 -35.59 13.85 8.87
N THR A 756 -36.38 14.72 9.51
CA THR A 756 -37.53 15.38 8.87
C THR A 756 -37.08 16.55 7.99
N GLN A 757 -35.97 17.19 8.35
CA GLN A 757 -35.40 18.34 7.64
C GLN A 757 -34.29 17.94 6.64
N ALA A 758 -34.14 16.64 6.37
CA ALA A 758 -33.10 16.12 5.50
C ALA A 758 -33.19 16.76 4.09
N PRO A 759 -32.13 17.42 3.59
CA PRO A 759 -32.14 18.02 2.27
C PRO A 759 -32.12 16.95 1.17
N VAL A 760 -32.65 17.31 0.00
CA VAL A 760 -32.46 16.54 -1.23
C VAL A 760 -30.97 16.59 -1.57
N LEU A 761 -30.36 15.44 -1.90
CA LEU A 761 -28.96 15.35 -2.33
C LEU A 761 -28.87 15.38 -3.85
N ALA A 762 -27.96 16.17 -4.40
CA ALA A 762 -27.69 16.19 -5.83
C ALA A 762 -26.95 14.91 -6.27
N LEU A 763 -27.23 14.47 -7.50
CA LEU A 763 -26.43 13.44 -8.15
C LEU A 763 -25.06 14.03 -8.55
N PRO A 764 -23.94 13.32 -8.31
CA PRO A 764 -22.61 13.86 -8.57
C PRO A 764 -22.39 14.07 -10.07
N ASN A 765 -21.99 15.28 -10.46
CA ASN A 765 -21.59 15.60 -11.82
C ASN A 765 -20.06 15.68 -11.94
N PHE A 766 -19.45 14.66 -12.53
CA PHE A 766 -17.99 14.56 -12.64
C PHE A 766 -17.34 15.52 -13.63
N SER A 767 -18.14 16.25 -14.43
CA SER A 767 -17.68 17.31 -15.32
C SER A 767 -17.56 18.67 -14.63
N GLU A 768 -18.04 18.79 -13.39
CA GLU A 768 -18.04 20.03 -12.62
C GLU A 768 -17.10 19.91 -11.40
N PRO A 769 -16.49 21.03 -10.95
CA PRO A 769 -15.63 21.01 -9.79
C PRO A 769 -16.42 20.70 -8.51
N PHE A 770 -15.78 19.99 -7.58
CA PHE A 770 -16.33 19.72 -6.26
C PHE A 770 -15.87 20.78 -5.26
N ILE A 771 -16.75 21.13 -4.33
CA ILE A 771 -16.44 21.98 -3.18
C ILE A 771 -16.60 21.13 -1.92
N VAL A 772 -15.57 21.11 -1.08
CA VAL A 772 -15.52 20.37 0.17
C VAL A 772 -15.58 21.38 1.30
N ASP A 773 -16.65 21.38 2.07
CA ASP A 773 -16.82 22.25 3.25
C ASP A 773 -16.54 21.44 4.51
N THR A 774 -15.47 21.78 5.23
CA THR A 774 -15.00 21.05 6.43
C THR A 774 -15.17 21.88 7.69
N ASP A 775 -15.67 21.25 8.74
CA ASP A 775 -15.83 21.81 10.08
C ASP A 775 -15.40 20.78 11.14
N ALA A 776 -14.53 21.16 12.08
CA ALA A 776 -14.09 20.31 13.18
C ALA A 776 -14.48 20.90 14.54
N SER A 777 -15.40 20.24 15.24
CA SER A 777 -15.78 20.60 16.60
C SER A 777 -14.80 20.03 17.64
N GLN A 778 -15.09 20.20 18.94
CA GLN A 778 -14.28 19.58 19.99
C GLN A 778 -14.45 18.06 20.05
N THR A 779 -15.61 17.56 19.63
CA THR A 779 -16.04 16.18 19.84
C THR A 779 -16.10 15.39 18.54
N ALA A 780 -16.39 16.03 17.41
CA ALA A 780 -16.59 15.36 16.13
C ALA A 780 -16.20 16.25 14.93
N MET A 781 -15.93 15.61 13.80
CA MET A 781 -15.80 16.26 12.49
C MET A 781 -17.11 16.20 11.72
N GLY A 782 -17.40 17.27 11.00
CA GLY A 782 -18.56 17.50 10.15
C GLY A 782 -18.14 17.98 8.77
N VAL A 783 -18.61 17.35 7.71
CA VAL A 783 -18.12 17.63 6.35
C VAL A 783 -19.22 17.48 5.32
N VAL A 784 -19.24 18.41 4.36
CA VAL A 784 -20.21 18.43 3.25
C VAL A 784 -19.49 18.47 1.91
N LEU A 785 -19.87 17.57 1.00
CA LEU A 785 -19.49 17.65 -0.41
C LEU A 785 -20.58 18.41 -1.16
N VAL A 786 -20.21 19.47 -1.86
CA VAL A 786 -21.13 20.40 -2.53
C VAL A 786 -20.76 20.57 -4.00
N GLN A 787 -21.76 20.68 -4.86
CA GLN A 787 -21.62 21.14 -6.25
C GLN A 787 -22.69 22.20 -6.53
N LYS A 788 -22.31 23.35 -7.10
CA LYS A 788 -23.24 24.48 -7.38
C LYS A 788 -24.13 24.88 -6.19
N ASN A 789 -23.55 24.94 -4.98
CA ASN A 789 -24.27 25.20 -3.72
C ASN A 789 -25.36 24.17 -3.38
N HIS A 790 -25.33 22.98 -3.98
CA HIS A 790 -26.20 21.87 -3.67
C HIS A 790 -25.41 20.73 -3.02
N PRO A 791 -25.84 20.19 -1.86
CA PRO A 791 -25.14 19.09 -1.20
C PRO A 791 -25.25 17.81 -2.03
N VAL A 792 -24.13 17.10 -2.18
CA VAL A 792 -24.02 15.79 -2.82
C VAL A 792 -24.00 14.69 -1.76
N THR A 793 -23.26 14.89 -0.66
CA THR A 793 -23.24 13.96 0.48
C THR A 793 -22.71 14.64 1.73
N PHE A 794 -23.24 14.24 2.89
CA PHE A 794 -22.71 14.60 4.21
C PHE A 794 -21.84 13.47 4.77
N PHE A 795 -20.84 13.83 5.56
CA PHE A 795 -20.00 12.89 6.31
C PHE A 795 -19.67 13.47 7.68
N SER A 796 -19.74 12.64 8.71
CA SER A 796 -19.41 13.04 10.08
C SER A 796 -18.80 11.87 10.85
N LYS A 797 -17.85 12.14 11.74
CA LYS A 797 -17.18 11.13 12.56
C LYS A 797 -16.79 11.71 13.92
N VAL A 798 -16.99 10.95 15.01
CA VAL A 798 -16.54 11.34 16.36
C VAL A 798 -15.01 11.20 16.46
N PHE A 799 -14.35 12.14 17.13
CA PHE A 799 -12.90 12.06 17.39
C PHE A 799 -12.59 11.05 18.49
N GLY A 800 -11.52 10.27 18.30
CA GLY A 800 -11.00 9.41 19.36
C GLY A 800 -10.31 10.21 20.47
N PRO A 801 -10.05 9.62 21.65
CA PRO A 801 -9.58 10.33 22.85
C PRO A 801 -8.34 11.22 22.62
N ARG A 802 -7.41 10.77 21.78
CA ARG A 802 -6.18 11.51 21.46
C ARG A 802 -6.44 12.79 20.64
N LEU A 803 -7.42 12.75 19.74
CA LEU A 803 -7.77 13.88 18.86
C LEU A 803 -8.68 14.89 19.58
N THR A 804 -9.50 14.44 20.53
CA THR A 804 -10.34 15.31 21.37
C THR A 804 -9.50 16.33 22.15
N HIS A 805 -8.36 15.89 22.69
CA HIS A 805 -7.39 16.75 23.41
C HIS A 805 -6.41 17.51 22.50
N ALA A 806 -6.47 17.30 21.19
CA ALA A 806 -5.59 18.00 20.25
C ALA A 806 -6.07 19.44 20.02
N SER A 807 -5.16 20.30 19.55
CA SER A 807 -5.50 21.68 19.21
C SER A 807 -6.49 21.73 18.03
N THR A 808 -7.28 22.80 17.97
CA THR A 808 -8.26 23.03 16.89
C THR A 808 -7.61 22.88 15.50
N TYR A 809 -6.39 23.40 15.33
CA TYR A 809 -5.60 23.25 14.11
C TYR A 809 -5.38 21.78 13.69
N ILE A 810 -5.00 20.90 14.63
CA ILE A 810 -4.75 19.49 14.33
C ILE A 810 -6.06 18.78 13.97
N ARG A 811 -7.16 19.11 14.63
CA ARG A 811 -8.47 18.54 14.35
C ARG A 811 -9.01 18.96 12.99
N GLU A 812 -8.86 20.23 12.62
CA GLU A 812 -9.22 20.75 11.30
C GLU A 812 -8.40 20.08 10.19
N LEU A 813 -7.07 19.99 10.36
CA LEU A 813 -6.22 19.32 9.39
C LEU A 813 -6.55 17.82 9.26
N HIS A 814 -6.84 17.14 10.37
CA HIS A 814 -7.29 15.75 10.37
C HIS A 814 -8.63 15.58 9.64
N THR A 815 -9.55 16.52 9.81
CA THR A 815 -10.85 16.56 9.13
C THR A 815 -10.66 16.66 7.62
N ILE A 816 -9.80 17.58 7.16
CA ILE A 816 -9.48 17.74 5.74
C ILE A 816 -8.89 16.46 5.15
N VAL A 817 -7.85 15.90 5.79
CA VAL A 817 -7.16 14.70 5.29
C VAL A 817 -8.10 13.48 5.25
N THR A 818 -8.91 13.30 6.30
CA THR A 818 -9.86 12.20 6.39
C THR A 818 -10.93 12.31 5.31
N THR A 819 -11.39 13.53 5.01
CA THR A 819 -12.37 13.81 3.95
C THR A 819 -11.83 13.46 2.58
N VAL A 820 -10.63 13.96 2.24
CA VAL A 820 -10.01 13.70 0.93
C VAL A 820 -9.78 12.20 0.72
N ARG A 821 -9.40 11.47 1.77
CA ARG A 821 -9.30 10.01 1.73
C ARG A 821 -10.66 9.33 1.54
N LYS A 822 -11.68 9.74 2.30
CA LYS A 822 -13.02 9.14 2.24
C LYS A 822 -13.69 9.33 0.89
N TRP A 823 -13.53 10.50 0.29
CA TRP A 823 -14.12 10.87 -1.00
C TRP A 823 -13.13 10.79 -2.16
N ARG A 824 -12.06 10.01 -2.02
CA ARG A 824 -11.08 9.76 -3.08
C ARG A 824 -11.76 9.38 -4.41
N GLN A 825 -12.82 8.57 -4.36
CA GLN A 825 -13.60 8.18 -5.55
C GLN A 825 -14.25 9.36 -6.30
N TYR A 826 -14.56 10.47 -5.62
CA TYR A 826 -15.10 11.69 -6.23
C TYR A 826 -14.00 12.67 -6.63
N LEU A 827 -12.93 12.76 -5.83
CA LEU A 827 -11.92 13.82 -5.91
C LEU A 827 -10.67 13.45 -6.71
N LEU A 828 -10.34 12.17 -6.86
CA LEU A 828 -9.10 11.71 -7.50
C LEU A 828 -9.05 12.13 -8.98
N GLY A 829 -7.94 12.74 -9.39
CA GLY A 829 -7.68 13.17 -10.77
C GLY A 829 -8.45 14.43 -11.21
N ARG A 830 -9.05 15.18 -10.28
CA ARG A 830 -9.84 16.40 -10.55
C ARG A 830 -9.42 17.56 -9.66
N SER A 831 -9.64 18.79 -10.14
CA SER A 831 -9.53 19.99 -9.32
C SER A 831 -10.78 20.15 -8.44
N PHE A 832 -10.58 20.41 -7.15
CA PHE A 832 -11.64 20.68 -6.18
C PHE A 832 -11.19 21.77 -5.20
N THR A 833 -12.15 22.42 -4.55
CA THR A 833 -11.90 23.50 -3.59
C THR A 833 -12.25 23.04 -2.18
N ILE A 834 -11.38 23.32 -1.22
CA ILE A 834 -11.64 23.05 0.21
C ILE A 834 -11.96 24.39 0.88
N LEU A 835 -13.12 24.45 1.52
CA LEU A 835 -13.55 25.56 2.37
C LEU A 835 -13.32 25.16 3.83
N THR A 836 -12.54 25.99 4.53
CA THR A 836 -12.28 25.87 5.97
C THR A 836 -12.23 27.29 6.54
N ASP A 837 -12.79 27.47 7.73
CA ASP A 837 -12.79 28.73 8.48
C ASP A 837 -11.46 28.99 9.23
N HIS A 838 -10.58 28.00 9.27
CA HIS A 838 -9.32 28.06 10.00
C HIS A 838 -8.22 28.80 9.23
N LYS A 839 -8.11 30.12 9.44
CA LYS A 839 -7.13 31.01 8.80
C LYS A 839 -5.68 30.51 8.82
N SER A 840 -5.23 29.86 9.91
CA SER A 840 -3.84 29.38 10.01
C SER A 840 -3.51 28.24 9.01
N ILE A 841 -4.51 27.48 8.55
CA ILE A 841 -4.31 26.44 7.53
C ILE A 841 -4.17 27.07 6.14
N GLN A 842 -4.93 28.15 5.87
CA GLN A 842 -4.77 28.96 4.66
C GLN A 842 -3.39 29.65 4.66
N GLU A 843 -2.94 30.14 5.82
CA GLU A 843 -1.61 30.75 5.96
C GLU A 843 -0.46 29.73 5.83
N LEU A 844 -0.64 28.48 6.27
CA LEU A 844 0.34 27.40 6.09
C LEU A 844 0.70 27.19 4.61
N MET A 845 -0.28 27.37 3.71
CA MET A 845 -0.06 27.28 2.26
C MET A 845 0.66 28.51 1.68
N THR A 846 0.63 29.65 2.38
CA THR A 846 1.33 30.90 2.00
C THR A 846 2.71 31.04 2.64
N GLN A 847 2.95 30.37 3.76
CA GLN A 847 4.23 30.33 4.46
C GLN A 847 5.06 29.21 3.82
N GLY A 848 5.90 29.54 2.83
CA GLY A 848 6.82 28.60 2.17
C GLY A 848 7.92 28.01 3.08
N ARG A 849 7.60 27.68 4.34
CA ARG A 849 8.49 27.09 5.34
C ARG A 849 8.00 25.68 5.68
N ILE A 850 8.92 24.74 5.63
CA ILE A 850 8.65 23.34 5.92
C ILE A 850 8.73 23.12 7.42
N TRP A 851 7.62 22.74 8.06
CA TRP A 851 7.61 22.38 9.47
C TRP A 851 8.15 20.96 9.67
N LEU A 852 9.16 20.80 10.53
CA LEU A 852 9.76 19.50 10.85
C LEU A 852 9.44 19.11 12.30
N PRO A 853 8.92 17.90 12.56
CA PRO A 853 8.76 17.41 13.93
C PRO A 853 10.13 17.20 14.58
N LYS A 854 10.26 17.44 15.90
CA LYS A 854 11.54 17.33 16.63
C LYS A 854 12.21 15.95 16.50
N THR A 855 11.42 14.90 16.30
CA THR A 855 11.88 13.52 16.10
C THR A 855 12.39 13.24 14.69
N ASN A 856 12.38 14.23 13.80
CA ASN A 856 12.77 14.04 12.41
C ASN A 856 14.30 13.79 12.32
N PRO A 857 14.72 12.64 11.75
CA PRO A 857 16.14 12.26 11.68
C PRO A 857 16.95 13.13 10.71
N TYR A 858 16.31 13.96 9.89
CA TYR A 858 16.98 14.85 8.94
C TYR A 858 17.40 16.19 9.55
N ILE A 859 16.97 16.53 10.77
CA ILE A 859 17.36 17.79 11.44
C ILE A 859 18.90 17.93 11.51
N PRO A 860 19.69 16.93 11.95
CA PRO A 860 21.15 17.00 11.93
C PRO A 860 21.74 17.20 10.53
N THR A 861 21.16 16.56 9.50
CA THR A 861 21.62 16.66 8.11
C THR A 861 21.33 18.05 7.54
N ILE A 862 20.18 18.63 7.87
CA ILE A 862 19.78 19.99 7.49
C ILE A 862 20.68 21.00 8.21
N LEU A 863 20.94 20.83 9.51
CA LEU A 863 21.88 21.65 10.26
C LEU A 863 23.28 21.62 9.62
N LEU A 864 23.79 20.43 9.30
CA LEU A 864 25.08 20.26 8.64
C LEU A 864 25.10 20.93 7.25
N LYS A 865 24.06 20.71 6.43
CA LYS A 865 24.00 21.24 5.07
C LYS A 865 23.91 22.77 5.05
N TYR A 866 23.19 23.37 5.98
CA TYR A 866 23.01 24.83 6.04
C TYR A 866 24.10 25.55 6.84
N HIS A 867 24.91 24.83 7.61
CA HIS A 867 26.04 25.37 8.37
C HIS A 867 27.41 25.12 7.72
N ALA A 868 27.72 23.88 7.33
CA ALA A 868 29.09 23.44 6.98
C ALA A 868 29.39 23.36 5.48
N THR A 869 28.39 23.54 4.61
CA THR A 869 28.64 23.59 3.15
C THR A 869 29.29 24.91 2.74
N PRO A 870 29.81 25.04 1.51
CA PRO A 870 30.34 26.31 0.99
C PRO A 870 29.32 27.47 1.03
N LEU A 871 28.03 27.16 0.84
CA LEU A 871 26.91 28.09 1.04
C LEU A 871 26.69 28.40 2.54
N GLY A 872 26.92 27.41 3.40
CA GLY A 872 26.84 27.47 4.85
C GLY A 872 27.89 28.40 5.48
N GLY A 873 29.15 28.21 5.09
CA GLY A 873 30.33 29.01 5.42
C GLY A 873 30.74 29.00 6.89
N HIS A 874 30.21 28.09 7.70
CA HIS A 874 30.43 28.04 9.16
C HIS A 874 30.11 29.37 9.88
N MET A 875 29.14 30.15 9.40
CA MET A 875 28.94 31.57 9.75
C MET A 875 28.32 31.86 11.14
N GLY A 876 28.44 30.93 12.10
CA GLY A 876 27.95 31.07 13.47
C GLY A 876 26.42 30.90 13.63
N VAL A 877 25.96 30.94 14.89
CA VAL A 877 24.58 30.58 15.29
C VAL A 877 23.54 31.48 14.62
N ALA A 878 23.73 32.81 14.64
CA ALA A 878 22.74 33.76 14.15
C ALA A 878 22.49 33.64 12.64
N LYS A 879 23.54 33.57 11.83
CA LYS A 879 23.41 33.44 10.36
C LYS A 879 22.91 32.07 9.94
N THR A 880 23.33 31.01 10.64
CA THR A 880 22.83 29.64 10.41
C THR A 880 21.33 29.57 10.74
N THR A 881 20.92 30.16 11.86
CA THR A 881 19.49 30.26 12.28
C THR A 881 18.67 31.02 11.24
N HIS A 882 19.10 32.21 10.84
CA HIS A 882 18.37 33.03 9.86
C HIS A 882 18.17 32.31 8.51
N ARG A 883 19.20 31.60 8.04
CA ARG A 883 19.13 30.83 6.79
C ARG A 883 18.16 29.65 6.92
N LEU A 884 18.15 28.98 8.06
CA LEU A 884 17.21 27.88 8.33
C LEU A 884 15.76 28.38 8.49
N GLU A 885 15.54 29.47 9.22
CA GLU A 885 14.21 30.04 9.45
C GLU A 885 13.52 30.50 8.16
N SER A 886 14.27 30.75 7.09
CA SER A 886 13.71 31.08 5.76
C SER A 886 12.97 29.92 5.09
N SER A 887 13.36 28.67 5.40
CA SER A 887 12.92 27.47 4.68
C SER A 887 12.36 26.37 5.60
N PHE A 888 12.71 26.38 6.88
CA PHE A 888 12.35 25.34 7.85
C PHE A 888 11.96 25.94 9.21
N THR A 889 11.12 25.22 9.95
CA THR A 889 10.82 25.53 11.36
C THR A 889 10.59 24.26 12.16
N TRP A 890 11.10 24.18 13.39
CA TRP A 890 10.83 23.07 14.32
C TRP A 890 10.94 23.54 15.78
N GLN A 891 10.42 22.73 16.69
CA GLN A 891 10.42 23.05 18.11
C GLN A 891 11.86 23.15 18.64
N ASN A 892 12.22 24.30 19.22
CA ASN A 892 13.56 24.63 19.71
C ASN A 892 14.68 24.77 18.65
N LEU A 893 14.33 25.08 17.40
CA LEU A 893 15.29 25.31 16.29
C LEU A 893 16.52 26.14 16.69
N LYS A 894 16.31 27.27 17.39
CA LYS A 894 17.41 28.15 17.84
C LYS A 894 18.36 27.47 18.82
N ALA A 895 17.84 26.62 19.71
CA ALA A 895 18.64 25.89 20.69
C ALA A 895 19.45 24.77 20.03
N ASP A 896 18.84 24.04 19.10
CA ASP A 896 19.52 22.95 18.37
C ASP A 896 20.61 23.48 17.44
N VAL A 897 20.35 24.59 16.73
CA VAL A 897 21.39 25.30 15.95
C VAL A 897 22.52 25.76 16.86
N LYS A 898 22.20 26.29 18.05
CA LYS A 898 23.23 26.73 19.01
C LYS A 898 24.10 25.57 19.49
N SER A 899 23.52 24.41 19.85
CA SER A 899 24.28 23.22 20.25
C SER A 899 25.20 22.76 19.11
N PHE A 900 24.62 22.58 17.93
CA PHE A 900 25.33 22.07 16.75
C PHE A 900 26.51 22.96 16.32
N VAL A 901 26.33 24.28 16.30
CA VAL A 901 27.40 25.22 15.95
C VAL A 901 28.46 25.30 17.04
N CYS A 902 28.09 25.18 18.31
CA CYS A 902 29.06 25.13 19.40
C CYS A 902 29.95 23.87 19.36
N GLU A 903 29.46 22.76 18.83
CA GLU A 903 30.20 21.51 18.67
C GLU A 903 31.07 21.49 17.39
N CYS A 904 30.88 22.44 16.47
CA CYS A 904 31.61 22.50 15.20
C CYS A 904 33.07 22.96 15.37
N LYS A 905 34.03 22.04 15.18
CA LYS A 905 35.49 22.31 15.28
C LYS A 905 35.98 23.44 14.36
N VAL A 906 35.53 23.47 13.10
CA VAL A 906 35.95 24.47 12.11
C VAL A 906 35.55 25.89 12.55
N TYR A 907 34.29 26.07 12.97
CA TYR A 907 33.81 27.33 13.53
C TYR A 907 34.55 27.73 14.81
N GLN A 908 34.77 26.78 15.74
CA GLN A 908 35.49 27.08 17.00
C GLN A 908 36.95 27.51 16.76
N GLN A 909 37.60 26.95 15.74
CA GLN A 909 38.98 27.31 15.36
C GLN A 909 39.06 28.64 14.58
N THR A 910 38.02 29.01 13.83
CA THR A 910 37.96 30.25 13.04
C THR A 910 37.28 31.41 13.76
N LYS A 911 36.80 31.19 14.98
CA LYS A 911 36.14 32.21 15.80
C LYS A 911 37.17 33.29 16.21
N SER A 912 37.29 34.31 15.37
CA SER A 912 37.91 35.57 15.76
C SER A 912 37.19 36.14 16.99
N SER A 913 37.97 36.63 17.94
CA SER A 913 37.64 37.26 19.23
C SER A 913 36.23 37.88 19.37
N ILE A 914 35.70 37.88 20.60
CA ILE A 914 34.33 38.23 21.07
C ILE A 914 33.92 39.71 20.83
N ARG A 915 34.20 40.27 19.66
CA ARG A 915 33.68 41.58 19.23
C ARG A 915 32.53 41.37 18.24
N ARG A 916 31.46 42.13 18.42
CA ARG A 916 30.26 42.08 17.56
C ARG A 916 30.67 42.42 16.11
N PRO A 917 30.16 41.73 15.07
CA PRO A 917 30.37 42.16 13.69
C PRO A 917 29.75 43.55 13.50
N GLY A 918 30.60 44.53 13.14
CA GLY A 918 30.18 45.91 12.90
C GLY A 918 29.12 46.00 11.81
N GLY A 919 28.15 46.88 11.98
CA GLY A 919 27.18 47.20 10.94
C GLY A 919 27.88 47.69 9.66
N LEU A 920 27.15 47.71 8.55
CA LEU A 920 27.64 48.30 7.29
C LEU A 920 28.19 49.71 7.59
N LEU A 921 29.48 49.92 7.29
CA LEU A 921 30.14 51.22 7.44
C LEU A 921 29.46 52.20 6.48
N GLN A 922 28.64 53.11 7.02
CA GLN A 922 28.16 54.25 6.25
C GLN A 922 29.34 55.22 6.09
N PRO A 923 29.83 55.47 4.87
CA PRO A 923 30.86 56.48 4.68
C PRO A 923 30.29 57.83 5.11
N LEU A 924 30.95 58.46 6.07
CA LEU A 924 30.61 59.81 6.49
C LEU A 924 30.79 60.78 5.30
N PRO A 925 29.92 61.80 5.16
CA PRO A 925 30.06 62.78 4.09
C PRO A 925 31.47 63.40 4.10
N LEU A 926 31.97 63.71 2.90
CA LEU A 926 33.27 64.36 2.72
C LEU A 926 33.20 65.78 3.31
N PRO A 927 34.14 66.17 4.19
CA PRO A 927 34.20 67.53 4.72
C PRO A 927 34.40 68.55 3.60
N THR A 928 33.86 69.77 3.78
CA THR A 928 33.92 70.86 2.79
C THR A 928 34.96 71.93 3.11
N GLY A 929 35.45 72.00 4.36
CA GLY A 929 36.44 72.98 4.81
C GLY A 929 37.43 72.41 5.85
N ILE A 930 38.54 73.10 6.02
CA ILE A 930 39.60 72.76 6.99
C ILE A 930 39.10 73.05 8.41
N TRP A 931 39.25 72.10 9.32
CA TRP A 931 38.80 72.19 10.73
C TRP A 931 37.30 72.47 10.89
N GLU A 932 36.46 72.04 9.93
CA GLU A 932 34.99 72.07 10.10
C GLU A 932 34.46 70.76 10.69
N ASP A 933 35.06 69.64 10.27
CA ASP A 933 34.68 68.30 10.67
C ASP A 933 35.91 67.55 11.20
N ILE A 934 35.90 67.20 12.48
CA ILE A 934 37.06 66.55 13.13
C ILE A 934 36.74 65.13 13.57
N SER A 935 37.79 64.36 13.81
CA SER A 935 37.72 63.11 14.56
C SER A 935 38.50 63.19 15.87
N MET A 936 37.91 62.70 16.96
CA MET A 936 38.53 62.67 18.29
C MET A 936 38.66 61.23 18.79
N ASP A 937 39.81 60.91 19.37
CA ASP A 937 40.11 59.58 19.91
C ASP A 937 41.06 59.67 21.12
N PHE A 938 41.13 58.62 21.94
CA PHE A 938 42.07 58.51 23.04
C PHE A 938 43.07 57.38 22.82
N ILE A 939 44.34 57.70 22.90
CA ILE A 939 45.39 56.69 23.06
C ILE A 939 45.57 56.45 24.55
N THR A 940 45.07 55.33 25.04
CA THR A 940 45.09 54.95 26.46
C THR A 940 46.15 53.87 26.76
N HIS A 941 46.35 53.55 28.04
CA HIS A 941 47.30 52.54 28.53
C HIS A 941 48.76 52.81 28.15
N LEU A 942 49.12 54.08 27.99
CA LEU A 942 50.51 54.47 27.81
C LEU A 942 51.23 54.43 29.16
N PRO A 943 52.55 54.15 29.18
CA PRO A 943 53.35 54.26 30.39
C PRO A 943 53.26 55.69 30.95
N ALA A 944 53.17 55.80 32.28
CA ALA A 944 53.00 57.08 32.93
C ALA A 944 54.21 58.00 32.68
N SER A 945 53.96 59.15 32.07
CA SER A 945 54.92 60.23 31.94
C SER A 945 54.35 61.47 32.63
N HIS A 946 55.03 61.92 33.70
CA HIS A 946 54.61 63.08 34.48
C HIS A 946 53.16 63.04 34.99
N GLY A 947 52.65 61.84 35.30
CA GLY A 947 51.28 61.63 35.80
C GLY A 947 50.22 61.51 34.70
N TYR A 948 50.60 61.68 33.43
CA TYR A 948 49.73 61.49 32.28
C TYR A 948 49.98 60.13 31.63
N THR A 949 48.91 59.42 31.31
CA THR A 949 48.91 58.04 30.79
C THR A 949 48.01 57.89 29.58
N VAL A 950 47.35 58.99 29.17
CA VAL A 950 46.39 59.03 28.08
C VAL A 950 46.69 60.25 27.21
N VAL A 951 46.56 60.10 25.89
CA VAL A 951 46.66 61.21 24.93
C VAL A 951 45.33 61.32 24.19
N LEU A 952 44.68 62.49 24.30
CA LEU A 952 43.57 62.89 23.44
C LEU A 952 44.13 63.31 22.08
N VAL A 953 43.72 62.62 21.03
CA VAL A 953 44.10 62.87 19.65
C VAL A 953 42.93 63.50 18.92
N ILE A 954 43.17 64.64 18.28
CA ILE A 954 42.15 65.36 17.52
C ILE A 954 42.66 65.61 16.12
N VAL A 955 41.96 65.08 15.11
CA VAL A 955 42.41 65.11 13.71
C VAL A 955 41.36 65.79 12.85
N ASP A 956 41.77 66.76 12.03
CA ASP A 956 40.91 67.34 11.01
C ASP A 956 40.64 66.33 9.89
N ARG A 957 39.37 66.10 9.56
CA ARG A 957 39.01 65.10 8.56
C ARG A 957 39.33 65.57 7.14
N PHE A 958 39.44 66.88 6.89
CA PHE A 958 39.81 67.45 5.59
C PHE A 958 41.33 67.48 5.37
N SER A 959 42.07 68.26 6.17
CA SER A 959 43.51 68.48 5.98
C SER A 959 44.42 67.42 6.62
N LYS A 960 43.88 66.58 7.50
CA LYS A 960 44.63 65.61 8.32
C LYS A 960 45.60 66.24 9.34
N GLY A 961 45.45 67.54 9.64
CA GLY A 961 46.14 68.18 10.75
C GLY A 961 45.76 67.57 12.10
N VAL A 962 46.69 67.53 13.06
CA VAL A 962 46.52 66.82 14.36
C VAL A 962 46.86 67.73 15.54
N HIS A 963 46.01 67.72 16.57
CA HIS A 963 46.29 68.22 17.91
C HIS A 963 46.34 67.08 18.92
N LEU A 964 47.28 67.14 19.86
CA LEU A 964 47.48 66.13 20.89
C LEU A 964 47.43 66.77 22.28
N GLY A 965 46.57 66.24 23.15
CA GLY A 965 46.42 66.69 24.53
C GLY A 965 46.71 65.58 25.54
N ALA A 966 47.46 65.84 26.61
CA ALA A 966 47.78 64.85 27.63
C ALA A 966 46.71 64.79 28.73
N LEU A 967 46.32 63.58 29.14
CA LEU A 967 45.33 63.29 30.18
C LEU A 967 45.81 62.19 31.16
N PRO A 968 45.44 62.26 32.46
CA PRO A 968 45.76 61.24 33.46
C PRO A 968 44.89 59.99 33.27
N THR A 969 45.13 58.91 34.03
CA THR A 969 44.41 57.62 33.84
C THR A 969 42.91 57.73 34.08
N HIS A 970 42.48 58.65 34.95
CA HIS A 970 41.08 58.90 35.26
C HIS A 970 40.76 60.38 35.01
N PHE A 971 39.96 60.65 33.98
CA PHE A 971 39.52 61.99 33.60
C PHE A 971 38.01 62.03 33.43
N SER A 972 37.43 63.23 33.56
CA SER A 972 36.00 63.47 33.38
C SER A 972 35.70 64.14 32.05
N ALA A 973 34.47 64.01 31.55
CA ALA A 973 33.98 64.68 30.34
C ALA A 973 34.24 66.19 30.34
N TYR A 974 34.02 66.83 31.48
CA TYR A 974 34.33 68.25 31.68
C TYR A 974 35.81 68.57 31.39
N LYS A 975 36.75 67.79 31.94
CA LYS A 975 38.20 68.03 31.72
C LYS A 975 38.61 67.83 30.26
N VAL A 976 38.01 66.87 29.58
CA VAL A 976 38.24 66.65 28.13
C VAL A 976 37.70 67.83 27.33
N ALA A 977 36.51 68.33 27.66
CA ALA A 977 35.92 69.47 26.98
C ALA A 977 36.73 70.75 27.19
N THR A 978 37.23 71.00 28.39
CA THR A 978 38.12 72.14 28.65
C THR A 978 39.40 72.04 27.81
N LEU A 979 40.04 70.86 27.79
CA LEU A 979 41.25 70.65 27.00
C LEU A 979 40.99 70.76 25.49
N PHE A 980 39.83 70.29 25.03
CA PHE A 980 39.39 70.43 23.64
C PHE A 980 39.15 71.89 23.24
N LEU A 981 38.48 72.66 24.10
CA LEU A 981 38.25 74.08 23.88
C LEU A 981 39.58 74.84 23.78
N ASP A 982 40.54 74.52 24.66
CA ASP A 982 41.86 75.16 24.66
C ASP A 982 42.73 74.78 23.46
N LEU A 983 42.73 73.51 23.03
CA LEU A 983 43.57 73.03 21.94
C LEU A 983 42.99 73.34 20.55
N VAL A 984 41.66 73.31 20.40
CA VAL A 984 41.00 73.38 19.09
C VAL A 984 40.13 74.62 18.95
N CYS A 985 39.13 74.80 19.82
CA CYS A 985 38.18 75.91 19.64
C CYS A 985 38.83 77.29 19.78
N LYS A 986 39.87 77.40 20.62
CA LYS A 986 40.68 78.61 20.75
C LYS A 986 41.42 79.00 19.46
N HIS A 987 41.86 78.02 18.67
CA HIS A 987 42.70 78.25 17.49
C HIS A 987 41.92 78.23 16.17
N HIS A 988 40.87 77.41 16.08
CA HIS A 988 40.13 77.15 14.83
C HIS A 988 38.64 77.51 14.92
N GLY A 989 38.15 77.92 16.09
CA GLY A 989 36.73 78.23 16.31
C GLY A 989 35.88 76.99 16.56
N PHE A 990 34.55 77.19 16.64
CA PHE A 990 33.61 76.09 16.86
C PHE A 990 33.36 75.31 15.58
N LEU A 991 33.31 73.99 15.73
CA LEU A 991 33.26 73.03 14.65
C LEU A 991 31.82 72.69 14.27
N ARG A 992 31.62 72.20 13.05
CA ARG A 992 30.32 71.77 12.55
C ARG A 992 29.98 70.36 13.01
N SER A 993 30.95 69.44 12.98
CA SER A 993 30.74 68.09 13.46
C SER A 993 31.99 67.49 14.12
N ILE A 994 31.74 66.64 15.10
CA ILE A 994 32.75 65.85 15.80
C ILE A 994 32.38 64.39 15.63
N VAL A 995 33.37 63.58 15.21
CA VAL A 995 33.23 62.13 15.07
C VAL A 995 34.17 61.46 16.08
N SER A 996 33.62 60.70 17.01
CA SER A 996 34.41 59.88 17.93
C SER A 996 34.02 58.42 17.83
N ASP A 997 34.84 57.56 18.43
CA ASP A 997 34.61 56.13 18.59
C ASP A 997 33.46 55.78 19.56
N ARG A 998 32.76 56.80 20.07
CA ARG A 998 31.68 56.73 21.06
C ARG A 998 32.14 56.26 22.44
N ASP A 999 33.35 56.64 22.85
CA ASP A 999 33.77 56.48 24.24
C ASP A 999 32.72 57.04 25.23
N LEU A 1000 32.57 56.40 26.39
CA LEU A 1000 31.60 56.77 27.44
C LEU A 1000 31.71 58.24 27.86
N VAL A 1001 32.91 58.81 27.77
CA VAL A 1001 33.14 60.22 28.05
C VAL A 1001 32.43 61.11 27.03
N PHE A 1002 32.52 60.79 25.73
CA PHE A 1002 31.86 61.52 24.64
C PHE A 1002 30.36 61.23 24.53
N LEU A 1003 29.88 60.11 25.08
CA LEU A 1003 28.46 59.76 25.15
C LEU A 1003 27.76 60.29 26.41
N SER A 1004 28.50 60.88 27.35
CA SER A 1004 27.91 61.43 28.57
C SER A 1004 26.99 62.61 28.25
N SER A 1005 25.96 62.83 29.05
CA SER A 1005 25.00 63.93 28.85
C SER A 1005 25.60 65.35 28.93
N PHE A 1006 26.89 65.45 29.26
CA PHE A 1006 27.62 66.70 29.34
C PHE A 1006 28.12 67.17 27.96
N TRP A 1007 28.51 66.24 27.07
CA TRP A 1007 28.92 66.50 25.69
C TRP A 1007 27.70 66.51 24.78
#